data_AF-A0A537Z5S9-F1
#
_entry.id   AF-A0A537Z5S9-F1
#
_cell.length_a   1.000
_cell.length_b   1.000
_cell.length_c   1.000
_cell.angle_alpha   90.00
_cell.angle_beta   90.00
_cell.angle_gamma   90.00
#
_symmetry.space_group_name_H-M   'P 1'
#
loop_
_entity.id
_entity.type
_entity.pdbx_description
1 polymer ?
#
loop_
_entity_poly.entity_id
_entity_poly.type
_entity_poly.pdbx_seq_one_letter_code
_entity_poly.pdbx_strand_id
1 'polypeptide(L)'
;MVPSPSVSIAQAVASPYDELVATSPQGSVFCTSWWLDAVAPGRWRAHELEENGRVVAAWPTVVRSTRLGEVHAGAPLTPFLGPLFPPGEGARRRSREIAFVESLLERIGPFAHLEARCNPAFDYWTPLRWHGFRQTTNYTWRLPDLSDLDAVFAGFRENIRGHVRAAEKSGVTVVEAELGDFLELHRRRFARDPHGIERIDAAARERSARTILVARDGDGHARAGGYFVHDDRFTTYLLAATDAEARGAASLVLWEAIKRAAGRGTAFRALVRRSPDAVLDRVAHAVRADARRACCQANAPTAVRPPAVVVGVGWVAGLAAIRSLGRAGVRVLAVDDRPSALGFRSRYAEARLAPARAGSAYVEFLRTLGEGVVFPTHDDDLEEIARARDQLSLVCPFPGWDVLAGIQDKRRQLAVAAEVGLATPGTSDEPTDAFGFPVLVKPSEPTAFRRHFGVKAFRCTTARELERHFDDARDFGPFVQEWIPGGDDTLWTVGSYVAPDGEELGLFTGRKLRQTPREIGTARVAEARWVPELAADALALLRALRFYGISQVELKGDPRDGRYKLIEVNPRLWEWHGLAAACGVDLARIAYLDAIGERPPPARMNGNGKRWAITLARGVRPVPQRPPYVDVMWARDDPKPALVHWARVVRP
;
A
#
# COMPACT_ATOMS: atom_id res chain seq x y z
N MET A 1 29.49 -34.96 26.85
CA MET A 1 28.60 -34.14 27.69
C MET A 1 27.18 -34.55 27.38
N VAL A 2 26.47 -35.10 28.36
CA VAL A 2 25.02 -35.37 28.25
C VAL A 2 24.35 -34.04 27.92
N PRO A 3 23.49 -33.94 26.88
CA PRO A 3 22.81 -32.69 26.59
C PRO A 3 21.97 -32.32 27.82
N SER A 4 22.14 -31.09 28.32
CA SER A 4 21.29 -30.55 29.37
C SER A 4 19.83 -30.77 29.00
N PRO A 5 18.96 -31.20 29.94
CA PRO A 5 17.55 -31.44 29.66
C PRO A 5 16.93 -30.19 29.02
N SER A 6 16.00 -30.41 28.09
CA SER A 6 15.23 -29.34 27.46
C SER A 6 14.55 -28.50 28.54
N VAL A 7 14.62 -27.19 28.41
CA VAL A 7 13.88 -26.27 29.26
C VAL A 7 12.42 -26.44 28.91
N SER A 8 11.67 -27.10 29.78
CA SER A 8 10.23 -27.12 29.62
C SER A 8 9.72 -25.70 29.77
N ILE A 9 8.72 -25.27 28.99
CA ILE A 9 7.98 -24.06 29.32
C ILE A 9 7.41 -24.18 30.76
N ALA A 10 7.18 -25.41 31.25
CA ALA A 10 6.81 -25.70 32.63
C ALA A 10 7.90 -25.36 33.67
N GLN A 11 9.18 -25.27 33.31
CA GLN A 11 10.23 -24.78 34.23
C GLN A 11 10.25 -23.25 34.35
N ALA A 12 9.47 -22.55 33.52
CA ALA A 12 9.27 -21.10 33.58
C ALA A 12 7.99 -20.69 34.34
N VAL A 13 7.35 -21.60 35.10
CA VAL A 13 6.10 -21.32 35.83
C VAL A 13 6.38 -20.38 37.00
N ALA A 14 6.36 -19.09 36.70
CA ALA A 14 6.50 -17.99 37.67
C ALA A 14 5.16 -17.29 37.94
N SER A 15 4.11 -17.61 37.16
CA SER A 15 2.81 -16.95 37.22
C SER A 15 1.70 -17.81 36.59
N PRO A 16 0.41 -17.58 36.93
CA PRO A 16 -0.73 -18.17 36.24
C PRO A 16 -0.73 -17.92 34.72
N TYR A 17 -0.17 -16.79 34.28
CA TYR A 17 0.05 -16.49 32.86
C TYR A 17 1.02 -17.47 32.19
N ASP A 18 2.16 -17.77 32.82
CA ASP A 18 3.14 -18.71 32.25
C ASP A 18 2.63 -20.16 32.21
N GLU A 19 1.72 -20.54 33.12
CA GLU A 19 1.00 -21.82 33.02
C GLU A 19 0.13 -21.91 31.75
N LEU A 20 -0.54 -20.81 31.39
CA LEU A 20 -1.26 -20.72 30.13
C LEU A 20 -0.29 -20.78 28.94
N VAL A 21 0.85 -20.08 29.00
CA VAL A 21 1.87 -20.13 27.93
C VAL A 21 2.37 -21.57 27.72
N ALA A 22 2.59 -22.32 28.81
CA ALA A 22 3.05 -23.70 28.75
C ALA A 22 2.02 -24.64 28.11
N THR A 23 0.75 -24.50 28.48
CA THR A 23 -0.31 -25.40 28.02
C THR A 23 -0.90 -25.00 26.67
N SER A 24 -0.76 -23.73 26.27
CA SER A 24 -1.35 -23.21 25.03
C SER A 24 -0.69 -23.79 23.77
N PRO A 25 -1.48 -24.24 22.77
CA PRO A 25 -0.96 -24.59 21.45
C PRO A 25 -0.25 -23.42 20.77
N GLN A 26 -0.67 -22.17 21.06
CA GLN A 26 -0.06 -20.94 20.55
C GLN A 26 1.16 -20.49 21.35
N GLY A 27 1.37 -21.04 22.54
CA GLY A 27 2.51 -20.77 23.40
C GLY A 27 3.85 -21.05 22.73
N SER A 28 4.87 -20.35 23.19
CA SER A 28 6.28 -20.61 22.87
C SER A 28 7.15 -19.87 23.88
N VAL A 29 8.45 -20.15 23.91
CA VAL A 29 9.42 -19.38 24.71
C VAL A 29 9.25 -17.86 24.57
N PHE A 30 8.90 -17.39 23.37
CA PHE A 30 8.73 -15.98 23.02
C PHE A 30 7.57 -15.29 23.76
N CYS A 31 6.63 -16.06 24.30
CA CYS A 31 5.48 -15.56 25.03
C CYS A 31 5.69 -15.60 26.55
N THR A 32 6.74 -16.24 27.06
CA THR A 32 6.98 -16.36 28.50
C THR A 32 7.28 -15.01 29.13
N SER A 33 6.89 -14.82 30.40
CA SER A 33 7.11 -13.58 31.15
C SER A 33 8.58 -13.18 31.15
N TRP A 34 9.49 -14.10 31.44
CA TRP A 34 10.93 -13.83 31.48
C TRP A 34 11.49 -13.39 30.12
N TRP A 35 10.99 -13.96 29.02
CA TRP A 35 11.40 -13.55 27.68
C TRP A 35 10.92 -12.12 27.42
N LEU A 36 9.67 -11.83 27.77
CA LEU A 36 9.05 -10.52 27.61
C LEU A 36 9.70 -9.44 28.48
N ASP A 37 10.14 -9.80 29.69
CA ASP A 37 10.94 -8.94 30.58
C ASP A 37 12.33 -8.67 30.00
N ALA A 38 12.97 -9.64 29.35
CA ALA A 38 14.27 -9.45 28.72
C ALA A 38 14.20 -8.52 27.48
N VAL A 39 13.20 -8.73 26.62
CA VAL A 39 13.03 -7.97 25.36
C VAL A 39 12.40 -6.59 25.58
N ALA A 40 11.49 -6.44 26.53
CA ALA A 40 10.69 -5.24 26.74
C ALA A 40 10.43 -4.96 28.24
N PRO A 41 11.51 -4.77 29.04
CA PRO A 41 11.39 -4.59 30.49
C PRO A 41 10.49 -3.41 30.84
N GLY A 42 9.49 -3.66 31.69
CA GLY A 42 8.51 -2.66 32.15
C GLY A 42 7.60 -2.09 31.05
N ARG A 43 7.62 -2.68 29.84
CA ARG A 43 6.88 -2.17 28.68
C ARG A 43 5.91 -3.18 28.09
N TRP A 44 5.83 -4.40 28.60
CA TRP A 44 4.85 -5.38 28.14
C TRP A 44 3.71 -5.52 29.14
N ARG A 45 2.54 -5.93 28.65
CA ARG A 45 1.36 -6.26 29.46
C ARG A 45 0.76 -7.57 28.95
N ALA A 46 0.41 -8.47 29.87
CA ALA A 46 -0.45 -9.61 29.60
C ALA A 46 -1.90 -9.16 29.77
N HIS A 47 -2.65 -9.09 28.67
CA HIS A 47 -4.10 -8.87 28.77
C HIS A 47 -4.74 -10.21 29.08
N GLU A 48 -5.10 -10.44 30.33
CA GLU A 48 -5.51 -11.75 30.83
C GLU A 48 -7.02 -11.82 31.06
N LEU A 49 -7.63 -12.95 30.68
CA LEU A 49 -8.99 -13.33 31.04
C LEU A 49 -8.91 -14.41 32.11
N GLU A 50 -9.53 -14.15 33.25
CA GLU A 50 -9.59 -15.09 34.37
C GLU A 50 -10.99 -15.68 34.54
N GLU A 51 -11.06 -16.99 34.73
CA GLU A 51 -12.28 -17.71 35.12
C GLU A 51 -11.93 -18.65 36.29
N ASN A 52 -12.73 -18.61 37.36
CA ASN A 52 -12.54 -19.45 38.55
C ASN A 52 -11.11 -19.43 39.13
N GLY A 53 -10.47 -18.26 39.12
CA GLY A 53 -9.10 -18.07 39.65
C GLY A 53 -7.98 -18.62 38.77
N ARG A 54 -8.26 -18.91 37.48
CA ARG A 54 -7.26 -19.34 36.49
C ARG A 54 -7.29 -18.44 35.26
N VAL A 55 -6.11 -18.17 34.68
CA VAL A 55 -5.99 -17.46 33.40
C VAL A 55 -6.38 -18.41 32.27
N VAL A 56 -7.53 -18.16 31.65
CA VAL A 56 -8.11 -19.03 30.59
C VAL A 56 -7.87 -18.50 29.18
N ALA A 57 -7.45 -17.25 29.04
CA ALA A 57 -6.94 -16.69 27.80
C ALA A 57 -6.03 -15.51 28.10
N ALA A 58 -5.03 -15.28 27.26
CA ALA A 58 -4.17 -14.11 27.40
C ALA A 58 -3.73 -13.56 26.05
N TRP A 59 -3.46 -12.26 26.00
CA TRP A 59 -2.80 -11.64 24.86
C TRP A 59 -1.64 -10.77 25.34
N PRO A 60 -0.39 -11.25 25.30
CA PRO A 60 0.76 -10.42 25.62
C PRO A 60 1.01 -9.37 24.53
N THR A 61 1.27 -8.13 24.94
CA THR A 61 1.61 -7.03 24.02
C THR A 61 2.73 -6.17 24.59
N VAL A 62 3.59 -5.62 23.73
CA VAL A 62 4.51 -4.54 24.13
C VAL A 62 3.83 -3.20 23.88
N VAL A 63 3.66 -2.44 24.94
CA VAL A 63 2.90 -1.19 24.98
C VAL A 63 3.84 0.01 24.90
N ARG A 64 3.47 0.96 24.04
CA ARG A 64 4.08 2.28 23.99
C ARG A 64 3.00 3.35 23.93
N SER A 65 2.99 4.24 24.90
CA SER A 65 2.07 5.39 24.92
C SER A 65 2.46 6.41 23.85
N THR A 66 1.46 6.94 23.16
CA THR A 66 1.63 8.03 22.18
C THR A 66 0.54 9.07 22.37
N ARG A 67 0.70 10.25 21.74
CA ARG A 67 -0.35 11.30 21.74
C ARG A 67 -1.68 10.86 21.11
N LEU A 68 -1.72 9.73 20.41
CA LEU A 68 -2.91 9.19 19.74
C LEU A 68 -3.53 7.99 20.50
N GLY A 69 -2.97 7.61 21.64
CA GLY A 69 -3.35 6.40 22.40
C GLY A 69 -2.21 5.40 22.53
N GLU A 70 -2.51 4.25 23.15
CA GLU A 70 -1.56 3.16 23.31
C GLU A 70 -1.30 2.42 21.99
N VAL A 71 -0.04 2.09 21.73
CA VAL A 71 0.39 1.25 20.61
C VAL A 71 0.87 -0.08 21.18
N HIS A 72 0.18 -1.15 20.82
CA HIS A 72 0.49 -2.52 21.17
C HIS A 72 1.17 -3.18 19.98
N ALA A 73 2.45 -3.52 20.10
CA ALA A 73 3.26 -4.06 19.01
C ALA A 73 4.03 -5.32 19.41
N GLY A 74 4.63 -5.98 18.41
CA GLY A 74 5.58 -7.07 18.63
C GLY A 74 6.86 -6.62 19.35
N ALA A 75 7.61 -7.57 19.91
CA ALA A 75 8.89 -7.32 20.54
C ALA A 75 10.08 -7.65 19.61
N PRO A 76 11.25 -7.02 19.80
CA PRO A 76 12.49 -7.41 19.12
C PRO A 76 12.79 -8.88 19.35
N LEU A 77 13.19 -9.59 18.29
CA LEU A 77 13.53 -11.02 18.32
C LEU A 77 12.42 -11.94 18.86
N THR A 78 11.17 -11.48 18.86
CA THR A 78 9.99 -12.22 19.30
C THR A 78 9.09 -12.46 18.07
N PRO A 79 9.21 -13.62 17.39
CA PRO A 79 8.52 -13.90 16.14
C PRO A 79 7.02 -14.11 16.34
N PHE A 80 6.62 -14.60 17.51
CA PHE A 80 5.23 -14.89 17.86
C PHE A 80 4.86 -14.11 19.11
N LEU A 81 3.83 -13.27 19.00
CA LEU A 81 3.25 -12.50 20.08
C LEU A 81 1.79 -12.17 19.70
N GLY A 82 0.88 -13.08 20.06
CA GLY A 82 -0.54 -13.04 19.70
C GLY A 82 -1.40 -13.71 20.77
N PRO A 83 -2.71 -13.89 20.52
CA PRO A 83 -3.62 -14.53 21.46
C PRO A 83 -3.19 -15.95 21.86
N LEU A 84 -3.36 -16.27 23.14
CA LEU A 84 -3.07 -17.56 23.76
C LEU A 84 -4.36 -18.15 24.33
N PHE A 85 -4.65 -19.40 23.96
CA PHE A 85 -5.80 -20.15 24.48
C PHE A 85 -5.34 -21.52 24.99
N PRO A 86 -6.08 -22.13 25.92
CA PRO A 86 -5.92 -23.55 26.25
C PRO A 86 -6.22 -24.42 25.01
N PRO A 87 -5.68 -25.64 24.97
CA PRO A 87 -6.05 -26.59 23.92
C PRO A 87 -7.55 -26.84 23.95
N GLY A 88 -8.17 -26.84 22.77
CA GLY A 88 -9.61 -27.02 22.63
C GLY A 88 -9.94 -28.14 21.66
N GLU A 89 -10.92 -28.96 22.00
CA GLU A 89 -11.46 -30.04 21.17
C GLU A 89 -13.00 -29.97 21.11
N GLY A 90 -13.59 -30.67 20.12
CA GLY A 90 -15.05 -30.81 19.98
C GLY A 90 -15.77 -29.65 19.30
N ALA A 91 -17.08 -29.82 19.12
CA ALA A 91 -17.93 -28.95 18.28
C ALA A 91 -18.00 -27.48 18.74
N ARG A 92 -17.74 -27.20 20.02
CA ARG A 92 -17.80 -25.84 20.59
C ARG A 92 -16.45 -25.11 20.67
N ARG A 93 -15.35 -25.74 20.21
CA ARG A 93 -14.01 -25.13 20.23
C ARG A 93 -14.02 -23.71 19.66
N ARG A 94 -14.56 -23.54 18.44
CA ARG A 94 -14.57 -22.25 17.73
C ARG A 94 -15.35 -21.17 18.47
N SER A 95 -16.53 -21.50 18.99
CA SER A 95 -17.34 -20.55 19.76
C SER A 95 -16.60 -20.04 20.99
N ARG A 96 -15.85 -20.91 21.68
CA ARG A 96 -15.03 -20.51 22.84
C ARG A 96 -13.85 -19.61 22.43
N GLU A 97 -13.12 -19.98 21.38
CA GLU A 97 -12.01 -19.17 20.86
C GLU A 97 -12.47 -17.77 20.39
N ILE A 98 -13.66 -17.68 19.77
CA ILE A 98 -14.29 -16.39 19.41
C ILE A 98 -14.48 -15.53 20.66
N ALA A 99 -15.15 -16.07 21.69
CA ALA A 99 -15.42 -15.36 22.93
C ALA A 99 -14.12 -14.88 23.61
N PHE A 100 -13.08 -15.73 23.62
CA PHE A 100 -11.78 -15.34 24.15
C PHE A 100 -11.16 -14.17 23.38
N VAL A 101 -11.15 -14.20 22.05
CA VAL A 101 -10.60 -13.08 21.26
C VAL A 101 -11.37 -11.78 21.52
N GLU A 102 -12.70 -11.84 21.56
CA GLU A 102 -13.55 -10.67 21.80
C GLU A 102 -13.29 -10.07 23.19
N SER A 103 -13.28 -10.90 24.24
CA SER A 103 -12.98 -10.45 25.60
C SER A 103 -11.55 -9.92 25.76
N LEU A 104 -10.57 -10.49 25.05
CA LEU A 104 -9.21 -9.99 25.06
C LEU A 104 -9.12 -8.61 24.38
N LEU A 105 -9.82 -8.39 23.26
CA LEU A 105 -9.88 -7.07 22.61
C LEU A 105 -10.54 -6.02 23.51
N GLU A 106 -11.59 -6.39 24.24
CA GLU A 106 -12.23 -5.51 25.23
C GLU A 106 -11.26 -5.12 26.35
N ARG A 107 -10.48 -6.08 26.87
CA ARG A 107 -9.48 -5.85 27.92
C ARG A 107 -8.31 -5.00 27.47
N ILE A 108 -7.87 -5.16 26.22
CA ILE A 108 -6.86 -4.27 25.61
C ILE A 108 -7.40 -2.83 25.57
N GLY A 109 -8.72 -2.67 25.36
CA GLY A 109 -9.38 -1.38 25.38
C GLY A 109 -9.06 -0.52 24.15
N PRO A 110 -9.28 0.81 24.23
CA PRO A 110 -9.00 1.71 23.12
C PRO A 110 -7.50 1.84 22.84
N PHE A 111 -7.08 1.45 21.64
CA PHE A 111 -5.69 1.57 21.17
C PHE A 111 -5.58 2.41 19.89
N ALA A 112 -4.43 3.05 19.71
CA ALA A 112 -4.05 3.70 18.46
C ALA A 112 -3.65 2.67 17.39
N HIS A 113 -3.06 1.55 17.83
CA HIS A 113 -2.63 0.45 16.97
C HIS A 113 -2.45 -0.84 17.79
N LEU A 114 -2.89 -1.98 17.26
CA LEU A 114 -2.61 -3.32 17.78
C LEU A 114 -2.06 -4.21 16.65
N GLU A 115 -0.86 -4.74 16.84
CA GLU A 115 -0.22 -5.71 15.96
C GLU A 115 -0.26 -7.10 16.61
N ALA A 116 -0.76 -8.10 15.87
CA ALA A 116 -0.84 -9.49 16.30
C ALA A 116 0.13 -10.35 15.47
N ARG A 117 1.24 -10.81 16.06
CA ARG A 117 2.15 -11.76 15.40
C ARG A 117 1.75 -13.18 15.80
N CYS A 118 0.67 -13.68 15.21
CA CYS A 118 0.08 -14.94 15.64
C CYS A 118 0.98 -16.15 15.36
N ASN A 119 1.07 -17.06 16.33
CA ASN A 119 1.66 -18.39 16.15
C ASN A 119 0.84 -19.18 15.10
N PRO A 120 1.45 -20.03 14.24
CA PRO A 120 0.70 -20.86 13.29
C PRO A 120 -0.40 -21.74 13.90
N ALA A 121 -0.34 -22.05 15.20
CA ALA A 121 -1.42 -22.75 15.92
C ALA A 121 -2.67 -21.89 16.17
N PHE A 122 -2.61 -20.58 15.93
CA PHE A 122 -3.78 -19.71 15.86
C PHE A 122 -4.36 -19.78 14.44
N ASP A 123 -5.29 -20.70 14.25
CA ASP A 123 -5.79 -21.13 12.94
C ASP A 123 -7.15 -20.50 12.55
N TYR A 124 -7.69 -19.62 13.39
CA TYR A 124 -9.02 -19.02 13.17
C TYR A 124 -9.06 -17.54 13.57
N TRP A 125 -8.71 -16.68 12.61
CA TRP A 125 -8.57 -15.23 12.82
C TRP A 125 -9.86 -14.43 12.59
N THR A 126 -10.95 -15.08 12.19
CA THR A 126 -12.21 -14.42 11.80
C THR A 126 -12.73 -13.38 12.82
N PRO A 127 -12.63 -13.59 14.15
CA PRO A 127 -13.02 -12.56 15.14
C PRO A 127 -12.25 -11.26 14.97
N LEU A 128 -10.94 -11.33 14.74
CA LEU A 128 -10.13 -10.14 14.48
C LEU A 128 -10.60 -9.41 13.23
N ARG A 129 -11.00 -10.14 12.17
CA ARG A 129 -11.58 -9.54 10.96
C ARG A 129 -12.86 -8.76 11.26
N TRP A 130 -13.74 -9.29 12.12
CA TRP A 130 -14.97 -8.60 12.52
C TRP A 130 -14.68 -7.28 13.24
N HIS A 131 -13.58 -7.21 14.00
CA HIS A 131 -13.08 -6.00 14.64
C HIS A 131 -12.21 -5.11 13.74
N GLY A 132 -12.20 -5.35 12.41
CA GLY A 132 -11.55 -4.46 11.44
C GLY A 132 -10.04 -4.67 11.29
N PHE A 133 -9.47 -5.74 11.86
CA PHE A 133 -8.07 -6.08 11.66
C PHE A 133 -7.80 -6.53 10.22
N ARG A 134 -6.57 -6.29 9.77
CA ARG A 134 -6.06 -6.77 8.49
C ARG A 134 -4.98 -7.80 8.74
N GLN A 135 -4.97 -8.86 7.93
CA GLN A 135 -3.95 -9.89 7.98
C GLN A 135 -2.96 -9.76 6.83
N THR A 136 -1.70 -10.06 7.12
CA THR A 136 -0.68 -10.47 6.15
C THR A 136 -0.15 -11.84 6.56
N THR A 137 0.45 -12.59 5.64
CA THR A 137 0.94 -13.96 5.90
C THR A 137 2.46 -13.98 5.85
N ASN A 138 3.08 -14.40 6.96
CA ASN A 138 4.51 -14.69 7.04
C ASN A 138 4.72 -16.20 7.09
N TYR A 139 5.75 -16.68 6.41
CA TYR A 139 6.10 -18.10 6.41
C TYR A 139 7.16 -18.41 7.48
N THR A 140 7.11 -19.61 8.04
CA THR A 140 8.13 -20.17 8.91
C THR A 140 8.33 -21.63 8.51
N TRP A 141 9.56 -22.04 8.25
CA TRP A 141 9.86 -23.42 7.90
C TRP A 141 9.93 -24.27 9.18
N ARG A 142 9.31 -25.45 9.14
CA ARG A 142 9.25 -26.39 10.26
C ARG A 142 9.68 -27.77 9.77
N LEU A 143 10.52 -28.43 10.56
CA LEU A 143 10.82 -29.85 10.46
C LEU A 143 10.24 -30.48 11.73
N PRO A 144 8.98 -30.98 11.67
CA PRO A 144 8.26 -31.45 12.85
C PRO A 144 8.77 -32.80 13.36
N ASP A 145 9.33 -33.62 12.48
CA ASP A 145 9.86 -34.94 12.78
C ASP A 145 11.35 -34.97 12.44
N LEU A 146 12.16 -35.33 13.43
CA LEU A 146 13.61 -35.47 13.35
C LEU A 146 14.08 -36.85 13.84
N SER A 147 13.18 -37.83 13.88
CA SER A 147 13.48 -39.20 14.35
C SER A 147 14.47 -39.94 13.45
N ASP A 148 14.44 -39.67 12.14
CA ASP A 148 15.38 -40.19 11.14
C ASP A 148 16.21 -39.05 10.53
N LEU A 149 17.41 -38.84 11.07
CA LEU A 149 18.32 -37.80 10.60
C LEU A 149 18.86 -38.08 9.19
N ASP A 150 18.99 -39.34 8.80
CA ASP A 150 19.48 -39.70 7.46
C ASP A 150 18.44 -39.35 6.40
N ALA A 151 17.16 -39.64 6.67
CA ALA A 151 16.06 -39.21 5.82
C ALA A 151 15.93 -37.67 5.76
N VAL A 152 16.06 -36.98 6.90
CA VAL A 152 16.05 -35.50 6.93
C VAL A 152 17.17 -34.93 6.08
N PHE A 153 18.40 -35.46 6.18
CA PHE A 153 19.53 -35.00 5.38
C PHE A 153 19.35 -35.34 3.90
N ALA A 154 18.83 -36.52 3.57
CA ALA A 154 18.47 -36.92 2.21
C ALA A 154 17.35 -36.04 1.61
N GLY A 155 16.53 -35.38 2.43
CA GLY A 155 15.55 -34.39 2.00
C GLY A 155 16.14 -33.03 1.61
N PHE A 156 17.40 -32.73 1.96
CA PHE A 156 18.02 -31.45 1.60
C PHE A 156 18.26 -31.34 0.10
N ARG A 157 18.39 -30.12 -0.44
CA ARG A 157 18.81 -29.95 -1.84
C ARG A 157 20.22 -30.52 -2.05
N GLU A 158 20.46 -31.11 -3.21
CA GLU A 158 21.73 -31.77 -3.54
C GLU A 158 22.95 -30.86 -3.32
N ASN A 159 22.88 -29.63 -3.80
CA ASN A 159 23.94 -28.64 -3.62
C ASN A 159 24.20 -28.30 -2.14
N ILE A 160 23.18 -28.28 -1.29
CA ILE A 160 23.32 -28.04 0.16
C ILE A 160 24.00 -29.23 0.83
N ARG A 161 23.61 -30.47 0.49
CA ARG A 161 24.33 -31.66 0.98
C ARG A 161 25.80 -31.64 0.56
N GLY A 162 26.07 -31.25 -0.69
CA GLY A 162 27.43 -31.07 -1.20
C GLY A 162 28.22 -30.03 -0.41
N HIS A 163 27.62 -28.88 -0.09
CA HIS A 163 28.25 -27.85 0.72
C HIS A 163 28.56 -28.30 2.15
N VAL A 164 27.66 -29.05 2.80
CA VAL A 164 27.89 -29.61 4.15
C VAL A 164 29.10 -30.55 4.13
N ARG A 165 29.10 -31.53 3.21
CA ARG A 165 30.21 -32.49 3.06
C ARG A 165 31.54 -31.81 2.71
N ALA A 166 31.50 -30.79 1.87
CA ALA A 166 32.70 -30.02 1.48
C ALA A 166 33.26 -29.24 2.67
N ALA A 167 32.41 -28.63 3.50
CA ALA A 167 32.84 -27.93 4.71
C ALA A 167 33.49 -28.89 5.71
N GLU A 168 32.87 -30.06 5.96
CA GLU A 168 33.43 -31.11 6.82
C GLU A 168 34.80 -31.58 6.31
N LYS A 169 34.92 -31.86 5.00
CA LYS A 169 36.19 -32.29 4.38
C LYS A 169 37.29 -31.23 4.44
N SER A 170 36.92 -29.95 4.44
CA SER A 170 37.87 -28.83 4.49
C SER A 170 38.33 -28.50 5.92
N GLY A 171 37.97 -29.33 6.91
CA GLY A 171 38.37 -29.14 8.31
C GLY A 171 37.54 -28.10 9.06
N VAL A 172 36.38 -27.69 8.53
CA VAL A 172 35.48 -26.79 9.27
C VAL A 172 34.81 -27.56 10.41
N THR A 173 34.94 -27.06 11.63
CA THR A 173 34.34 -27.64 12.83
C THR A 173 33.25 -26.73 13.40
N VAL A 174 32.16 -27.30 13.89
CA VAL A 174 31.09 -26.52 14.56
C VAL A 174 31.21 -26.74 16.06
N VAL A 175 31.45 -25.65 16.78
CA VAL A 175 31.58 -25.64 18.25
C VAL A 175 30.47 -24.82 18.88
N GLU A 176 30.16 -25.13 20.13
CA GLU A 176 29.35 -24.24 20.95
C GLU A 176 30.18 -23.03 21.35
N ALA A 177 29.56 -21.86 21.34
CA ALA A 177 30.24 -20.58 21.51
C ALA A 177 29.47 -19.68 22.47
N GLU A 178 30.10 -18.57 22.86
CA GLU A 178 29.45 -17.54 23.65
C GLU A 178 28.88 -16.41 22.78
N LEU A 179 28.07 -15.55 23.38
CA LEU A 179 27.48 -14.42 22.66
C LEU A 179 28.55 -13.55 22.00
N GLY A 180 29.70 -13.35 22.67
CA GLY A 180 30.82 -12.58 22.14
C GLY A 180 31.32 -13.10 20.79
N ASP A 181 31.53 -14.41 20.66
CA ASP A 181 31.98 -15.04 19.40
C ASP A 181 30.98 -14.83 18.26
N PHE A 182 29.68 -14.98 18.57
CA PHE A 182 28.63 -14.77 17.59
C PHE A 182 28.52 -13.30 17.18
N LEU A 183 28.59 -12.37 18.13
CA LEU A 183 28.51 -10.94 17.86
C LEU A 183 29.74 -10.44 17.10
N GLU A 184 30.93 -10.98 17.35
CA GLU A 184 32.12 -10.68 16.54
C GLU A 184 31.85 -11.01 15.07
N LEU A 185 31.35 -12.21 14.79
CA LEU A 185 30.99 -12.61 13.43
C LEU A 185 29.83 -11.79 12.85
N HIS A 186 28.81 -11.50 13.66
CA HIS A 186 27.66 -10.68 13.26
C HIS A 186 28.09 -9.26 12.86
N ARG A 187 29.01 -8.65 13.63
CA ARG A 187 29.51 -7.29 13.40
C ARG A 187 30.31 -7.13 12.13
N ARG A 188 30.92 -8.20 11.61
CA ARG A 188 31.58 -8.19 10.28
C ARG A 188 30.60 -7.85 9.15
N ARG A 189 29.31 -8.18 9.32
CA ARG A 189 28.26 -7.94 8.32
C ARG A 189 27.30 -6.81 8.69
N PHE A 190 27.05 -6.60 9.98
CA PHE A 190 26.07 -5.63 10.45
C PHE A 190 26.71 -4.64 11.42
N ALA A 191 26.54 -3.34 11.17
CA ALA A 191 27.18 -2.28 11.96
C ALA A 191 26.70 -2.17 13.42
N ARG A 192 25.65 -2.90 13.82
CA ARG A 192 25.07 -2.87 15.17
C ARG A 192 24.60 -4.24 15.58
N ASP A 193 24.71 -4.53 16.86
CA ASP A 193 24.16 -5.74 17.45
C ASP A 193 22.63 -5.69 17.50
N PRO A 194 21.95 -6.85 17.50
CA PRO A 194 20.50 -6.89 17.62
C PRO A 194 20.04 -6.23 18.93
N HIS A 195 18.99 -5.41 18.86
CA HIS A 195 18.53 -4.64 20.01
C HIS A 195 18.14 -5.56 21.18
N GLY A 196 18.73 -5.31 22.35
CA GLY A 196 18.46 -6.05 23.57
C GLY A 196 19.11 -7.44 23.64
N ILE A 197 19.95 -7.82 22.67
CA ILE A 197 20.50 -9.19 22.59
C ILE A 197 21.25 -9.63 23.84
N GLU A 198 22.01 -8.75 24.50
CA GLU A 198 22.75 -9.11 25.72
C GLU A 198 21.82 -9.48 26.87
N ARG A 199 20.72 -8.75 27.06
CA ARG A 199 19.71 -9.07 28.09
C ARG A 199 18.98 -10.37 27.74
N ILE A 200 18.64 -10.54 26.47
CA ILE A 200 17.97 -11.75 25.97
C ILE A 200 18.89 -12.96 26.14
N ASP A 201 20.18 -12.85 25.81
CA ASP A 201 21.16 -13.91 26.00
C ASP A 201 21.38 -14.22 27.47
N ALA A 202 21.53 -13.22 28.33
CA ALA A 202 21.68 -13.45 29.77
C ALA A 202 20.49 -14.22 30.33
N ALA A 203 19.25 -13.78 30.03
CA ALA A 203 18.04 -14.43 30.51
C ALA A 203 17.86 -15.85 29.94
N ALA A 204 18.17 -16.04 28.65
CA ALA A 204 18.09 -17.35 28.00
C ALA A 204 19.21 -18.29 28.44
N ARG A 205 20.43 -17.78 28.70
CA ARG A 205 21.57 -18.55 29.19
C ARG A 205 21.33 -19.06 30.61
N GLU A 206 20.87 -18.19 31.51
CA GLU A 206 20.51 -18.55 32.89
C GLU A 206 19.52 -19.73 32.92
N ARG A 207 18.61 -19.77 31.94
CA ARG A 207 17.59 -20.81 31.82
C ARG A 207 18.01 -21.99 30.95
N SER A 208 19.19 -22.00 30.35
CA SER A 208 19.59 -22.99 29.33
C SER A 208 18.67 -23.04 28.09
N ALA A 209 17.96 -21.94 27.80
CA ALA A 209 16.99 -21.80 26.71
C ALA A 209 17.61 -21.33 25.38
N ARG A 210 18.94 -21.23 25.30
CA ARG A 210 19.66 -20.87 24.06
C ARG A 210 20.84 -21.80 23.78
N THR A 211 21.22 -21.88 22.51
CA THR A 211 22.51 -22.44 22.08
C THR A 211 23.05 -21.53 21.00
N ILE A 212 24.36 -21.27 21.05
CA ILE A 212 25.07 -20.54 20.01
C ILE A 212 26.07 -21.50 19.40
N LEU A 213 25.99 -21.68 18.09
CA LEU A 213 26.92 -22.53 17.35
C LEU A 213 27.75 -21.65 16.42
N VAL A 214 29.06 -21.89 16.37
CA VAL A 214 29.98 -21.21 15.44
C VAL A 214 30.79 -22.27 14.69
N ALA A 215 30.77 -22.20 13.37
CA ALA A 215 31.68 -22.92 12.48
C ALA A 215 33.02 -22.18 12.42
N ARG A 216 34.11 -22.88 12.73
CA ARG A 216 35.49 -22.41 12.63
C ARG A 216 36.24 -23.22 11.56
N ASP A 217 37.07 -22.55 10.76
CA ASP A 217 37.94 -23.23 9.80
C ASP A 217 39.14 -23.90 10.48
N GLY A 218 40.02 -24.53 9.68
CA GLY A 218 41.23 -25.21 10.18
C GLY A 218 42.22 -24.28 10.90
N ASP A 219 42.14 -22.97 10.66
CA ASP A 219 42.95 -21.94 11.32
C ASP A 219 42.26 -21.38 12.58
N GLY A 220 41.08 -21.87 12.94
CA GLY A 220 40.30 -21.44 14.10
C GLY A 220 39.45 -20.19 13.89
N HIS A 221 39.41 -19.63 12.68
CA HIS A 221 38.64 -18.42 12.39
C HIS A 221 37.15 -18.72 12.29
N ALA A 222 36.31 -17.94 12.97
CA ALA A 222 34.86 -18.03 12.87
C ALA A 222 34.38 -17.65 11.46
N ARG A 223 33.60 -18.54 10.83
CA ARG A 223 33.12 -18.41 9.44
C ARG A 223 31.60 -18.34 9.33
N ALA A 224 30.87 -19.07 10.18
CA ALA A 224 29.42 -19.00 10.25
C ALA A 224 28.96 -19.21 11.69
N GLY A 225 27.79 -18.68 12.04
CA GLY A 225 27.23 -18.79 13.37
C GLY A 225 25.71 -18.76 13.36
N GLY A 226 25.12 -19.40 14.35
CA GLY A 226 23.69 -19.43 14.56
C GLY A 226 23.35 -19.26 16.04
N TYR A 227 22.41 -18.36 16.31
CA TYR A 227 21.80 -18.20 17.63
C TYR A 227 20.45 -18.91 17.61
N PHE A 228 20.30 -19.90 18.47
CA PHE A 228 19.12 -20.75 18.56
C PHE A 228 18.47 -20.57 19.93
N VAL A 229 17.15 -20.49 19.95
CA VAL A 229 16.36 -20.45 21.18
C VAL A 229 15.44 -21.66 21.19
N HIS A 230 15.33 -22.30 22.35
CA HIS A 230 14.65 -23.58 22.49
C HIS A 230 13.53 -23.47 23.51
N ASP A 231 12.41 -24.13 23.20
CA ASP A 231 11.41 -24.56 24.18
C ASP A 231 11.23 -26.08 24.11
N ASP A 232 10.24 -26.59 24.82
CA ASP A 232 9.86 -28.01 24.84
C ASP A 232 9.46 -28.57 23.47
N ARG A 233 9.01 -27.70 22.54
CA ARG A 233 8.47 -28.11 21.25
C ARG A 233 9.44 -27.85 20.11
N PHE A 234 10.16 -26.74 20.14
CA PHE A 234 10.98 -26.26 19.02
C PHE A 234 12.35 -25.76 19.44
N THR A 235 13.37 -26.20 18.71
CA THR A 235 14.62 -25.45 18.52
C THR A 235 14.41 -24.45 17.38
N THR A 236 14.41 -23.16 17.70
CA THR A 236 14.18 -22.07 16.74
C THR A 236 15.49 -21.40 16.32
N TYR A 237 15.81 -21.43 15.04
CA TYR A 237 16.89 -20.65 14.45
C TYR A 237 16.52 -19.17 14.42
N LEU A 238 17.02 -18.42 15.41
CA LEU A 238 16.61 -17.05 15.67
C LEU A 238 17.47 -16.04 14.91
N LEU A 239 18.80 -16.14 14.97
CA LEU A 239 19.73 -15.25 14.27
C LEU A 239 20.81 -16.03 13.51
N ALA A 240 21.25 -15.43 12.40
CA ALA A 240 22.33 -15.92 11.55
C ALA A 240 23.48 -14.92 11.53
N ALA A 241 24.72 -15.41 11.60
CA ALA A 241 25.92 -14.64 11.34
C ALA A 241 26.77 -15.43 10.34
N THR A 242 27.22 -14.82 9.25
CA THR A 242 27.96 -15.52 8.19
C THR A 242 29.01 -14.61 7.58
N ASP A 243 30.20 -15.16 7.38
CA ASP A 243 31.25 -14.60 6.55
C ASP A 243 30.92 -14.87 5.07
N ALA A 244 31.08 -13.86 4.22
CA ALA A 244 30.73 -13.93 2.80
C ALA A 244 31.62 -14.90 2.02
N GLU A 245 32.82 -15.18 2.54
CA GLU A 245 33.84 -15.98 1.86
C GLU A 245 33.75 -17.48 2.17
N ALA A 246 32.98 -17.88 3.19
CA ALA A 246 32.96 -19.25 3.68
C ALA A 246 31.80 -20.08 3.11
N ARG A 247 32.02 -20.70 1.95
CA ARG A 247 31.02 -21.57 1.31
C ARG A 247 30.78 -22.83 2.15
N GLY A 248 29.52 -23.05 2.54
CA GLY A 248 29.07 -24.26 3.23
C GLY A 248 29.13 -24.25 4.76
N ALA A 249 29.90 -23.36 5.38
CA ALA A 249 29.96 -23.24 6.84
C ALA A 249 28.58 -22.97 7.49
N ALA A 250 27.76 -22.12 6.88
CA ALA A 250 26.40 -21.84 7.36
C ALA A 250 25.45 -23.05 7.26
N SER A 251 25.59 -23.84 6.19
CA SER A 251 24.82 -25.07 6.00
C SER A 251 25.22 -26.11 7.05
N LEU A 252 26.52 -26.20 7.37
CA LEU A 252 27.03 -27.08 8.42
C LEU A 252 26.54 -26.68 9.82
N VAL A 253 26.51 -25.38 10.15
CA VAL A 253 25.93 -24.88 11.40
C VAL A 253 24.45 -25.27 11.54
N LEU A 254 23.66 -25.09 10.47
CA LEU A 254 22.25 -25.47 10.47
C LEU A 254 22.06 -26.98 10.61
N TRP A 255 22.88 -27.78 9.93
CA TRP A 255 22.83 -29.22 10.03
C TRP A 255 23.16 -29.69 11.46
N GLU A 256 24.21 -29.14 12.06
CA GLU A 256 24.56 -29.42 13.45
C GLU A 256 23.45 -29.01 14.43
N ALA A 257 22.81 -27.86 14.20
CA ALA A 257 21.66 -27.43 15.00
C ALA A 257 20.47 -28.38 14.90
N ILE A 258 20.19 -28.93 13.71
CA ILE A 258 19.12 -29.92 13.50
C ILE A 258 19.44 -31.23 14.24
N LYS A 259 20.67 -31.73 14.15
CA LYS A 259 21.10 -32.91 14.93
C LYS A 259 20.94 -32.69 16.44
N ARG A 260 21.32 -31.50 16.94
CA ARG A 260 21.13 -31.14 18.35
C ARG A 260 19.66 -30.96 18.73
N ALA A 261 18.80 -30.49 17.83
CA ALA A 261 17.37 -30.40 18.06
C ALA A 261 16.74 -31.79 18.22
N ALA A 262 17.15 -32.75 17.36
CA ALA A 262 16.76 -34.15 17.46
C ALA A 262 17.22 -34.78 18.78
N GLY A 263 18.47 -34.53 19.20
CA GLY A 263 18.99 -34.99 20.49
C GLY A 263 18.26 -34.41 21.72
N ARG A 264 17.56 -33.28 21.57
CA ARG A 264 16.68 -32.70 22.61
C ARG A 264 15.24 -33.19 22.55
N GLY A 265 14.87 -33.96 21.52
CA GLY A 265 13.47 -34.34 21.26
C GLY A 265 12.59 -33.17 20.79
N THR A 266 13.19 -32.09 20.27
CA THR A 266 12.45 -30.92 19.78
C THR A 266 12.36 -30.91 18.26
N ALA A 267 11.25 -30.41 17.71
CA ALA A 267 11.17 -30.10 16.28
C ALA A 267 12.11 -28.92 15.94
N PHE A 268 12.48 -28.78 14.66
CA PHE A 268 13.31 -27.65 14.23
C PHE A 268 12.46 -26.60 13.52
N ARG A 269 12.70 -25.32 13.84
CA ARG A 269 12.02 -24.18 13.24
C ARG A 269 13.02 -23.17 12.71
N ALA A 270 12.90 -22.83 11.43
CA ALA A 270 13.66 -21.74 10.83
C ALA A 270 12.72 -20.62 10.41
N LEU A 271 12.93 -19.44 11.00
CA LEU A 271 12.18 -18.25 10.64
C LEU A 271 12.56 -17.83 9.22
N VAL A 272 11.57 -17.59 8.35
CA VAL A 272 11.84 -17.00 7.05
C VAL A 272 12.18 -15.54 7.27
N ARG A 273 13.46 -15.25 7.46
CA ARG A 273 14.00 -13.89 7.37
C ARG A 273 14.16 -13.44 5.91
N ARG A 274 13.20 -13.79 5.04
CA ARG A 274 12.68 -12.79 4.11
C ARG A 274 11.50 -12.20 4.83
N SER A 275 11.76 -11.29 5.76
CA SER A 275 10.65 -10.47 6.17
C SER A 275 10.14 -9.74 4.91
N PRO A 276 8.83 -9.54 4.74
CA PRO A 276 8.35 -8.37 3.99
C PRO A 276 9.14 -7.11 4.42
N ASP A 277 9.56 -7.06 5.68
CA ASP A 277 10.53 -6.14 6.29
C ASP A 277 12.01 -6.40 5.99
N ALA A 278 12.45 -7.46 5.32
CA ALA A 278 13.84 -7.59 4.85
C ALA A 278 13.97 -7.07 3.41
N VAL A 279 12.84 -6.89 2.73
CA VAL A 279 12.69 -6.04 1.55
C VAL A 279 12.39 -4.61 2.01
N LEU A 280 11.50 -4.38 2.99
CA LEU A 280 11.22 -3.04 3.52
C LEU A 280 12.29 -2.48 4.46
N ASP A 281 13.15 -3.27 5.13
CA ASP A 281 14.34 -2.80 5.87
C ASP A 281 15.59 -2.81 5.00
N ARG A 282 15.69 -3.59 3.90
CA ARG A 282 16.70 -3.27 2.88
C ARG A 282 16.34 -1.98 2.16
N VAL A 283 15.07 -1.72 1.92
CA VAL A 283 14.59 -0.42 1.42
C VAL A 283 14.69 0.65 2.52
N ALA A 284 14.33 0.41 3.77
CA ALA A 284 14.36 1.42 4.83
C ALA A 284 15.76 1.64 5.42
N HIS A 285 16.65 0.64 5.38
CA HIS A 285 18.04 0.79 5.78
C HIS A 285 18.92 1.26 4.62
N ALA A 286 18.62 0.95 3.35
CA ALA A 286 19.16 1.71 2.21
C ALA A 286 18.69 3.17 2.30
N VAL A 287 17.40 3.42 2.54
CA VAL A 287 16.83 4.78 2.71
C VAL A 287 17.33 5.50 3.97
N ARG A 288 17.73 4.80 5.05
CA ARG A 288 18.26 5.43 6.29
C ARG A 288 19.79 5.47 6.37
N ALA A 289 20.50 4.56 5.71
CA ALA A 289 21.96 4.60 5.60
C ALA A 289 22.40 5.55 4.47
N ASP A 290 21.63 5.67 3.38
CA ASP A 290 21.78 6.76 2.41
C ASP A 290 21.50 8.11 3.06
N ALA A 291 20.48 8.20 3.93
CA ALA A 291 20.17 9.44 4.65
C ALA A 291 21.23 9.87 5.69
N ARG A 292 22.28 9.08 5.97
CA ARG A 292 23.34 9.46 6.92
C ARG A 292 24.76 9.34 6.40
N ARG A 293 25.04 8.56 5.34
CA ARG A 293 26.37 8.55 4.68
C ARG A 293 26.44 9.45 3.44
N ALA A 294 25.33 9.87 2.84
CA ALA A 294 25.35 10.83 1.74
C ALA A 294 25.70 12.28 2.16
N CYS A 295 25.94 12.54 3.45
CA CYS A 295 26.45 13.85 3.91
C CYS A 295 27.99 13.90 3.93
N CYS A 296 28.69 12.75 3.87
CA CYS A 296 30.14 12.73 4.03
C CYS A 296 30.79 11.70 3.09
N GLN A 297 31.34 12.21 1.99
CA GLN A 297 32.39 11.61 1.13
C GLN A 297 31.96 10.90 -0.18
N ALA A 298 31.81 11.77 -1.18
CA ALA A 298 32.09 11.73 -2.62
C ALA A 298 32.62 10.46 -3.37
N ASN A 299 32.13 10.37 -4.63
CA ASN A 299 32.76 9.90 -5.89
C ASN A 299 32.36 8.53 -6.49
N ALA A 300 31.20 8.47 -7.18
CA ALA A 300 31.03 8.14 -8.62
C ALA A 300 29.51 8.10 -9.02
N PRO A 301 29.08 8.48 -10.24
CA PRO A 301 27.71 8.92 -10.50
C PRO A 301 26.75 7.80 -10.99
N THR A 302 25.60 7.65 -10.33
CA THR A 302 24.41 6.94 -10.87
C THR A 302 23.45 7.96 -11.50
N ALA A 303 22.91 7.66 -12.68
CA ALA A 303 22.10 8.58 -13.47
C ALA A 303 20.88 9.10 -12.67
N VAL A 304 20.73 10.42 -12.61
CA VAL A 304 19.63 11.11 -11.93
C VAL A 304 18.36 10.89 -12.75
N ARG A 305 17.34 10.22 -12.17
CA ARG A 305 16.02 10.09 -12.83
C ARG A 305 15.44 11.48 -13.12
N PRO A 306 14.82 11.71 -14.29
CA PRO A 306 14.24 13.01 -14.61
C PRO A 306 13.09 13.34 -13.66
N PRO A 307 12.88 14.61 -13.28
CA PRO A 307 11.79 14.98 -12.39
C PRO A 307 10.42 14.71 -13.02
N ALA A 308 9.40 14.52 -12.18
CA ALA A 308 8.01 14.61 -12.60
C ALA A 308 7.52 16.07 -12.46
N VAL A 309 6.91 16.60 -13.52
CA VAL A 309 6.32 17.94 -13.56
C VAL A 309 4.80 17.79 -13.44
N VAL A 310 4.25 18.06 -12.27
CA VAL A 310 2.79 17.99 -12.04
C VAL A 310 2.24 19.41 -12.14
N VAL A 311 1.37 19.67 -13.12
CA VAL A 311 0.79 21.00 -13.37
C VAL A 311 -0.66 21.09 -12.92
N GLY A 312 -1.10 22.26 -12.47
CA GLY A 312 -2.45 22.49 -11.94
C GLY A 312 -2.64 21.93 -10.51
N VAL A 313 -1.65 22.13 -9.65
CA VAL A 313 -1.60 21.49 -8.32
C VAL A 313 -2.44 22.17 -7.23
N GLY A 314 -3.35 23.06 -7.59
CA GLY A 314 -4.18 23.77 -6.62
C GLY A 314 -5.21 22.91 -5.89
N TRP A 315 -5.51 21.70 -6.37
CA TRP A 315 -6.54 20.83 -5.80
C TRP A 315 -6.10 19.35 -5.68
N VAL A 316 -7.06 18.48 -5.38
CA VAL A 316 -6.80 17.11 -4.91
C VAL A 316 -6.19 16.18 -5.96
N ALA A 317 -6.45 16.40 -7.26
CA ALA A 317 -5.86 15.64 -8.35
C ALA A 317 -4.33 15.77 -8.36
N GLY A 318 -3.83 17.02 -8.36
CA GLY A 318 -2.40 17.30 -8.31
C GLY A 318 -1.76 16.87 -7.01
N LEU A 319 -2.43 17.09 -5.87
CA LEU A 319 -1.92 16.64 -4.57
C LEU A 319 -1.75 15.12 -4.49
N ALA A 320 -2.69 14.34 -5.04
CA ALA A 320 -2.59 12.89 -5.10
C ALA A 320 -1.41 12.43 -5.96
N ALA A 321 -1.19 13.06 -7.13
CA ALA A 321 -0.05 12.75 -8.01
C ALA A 321 1.29 13.10 -7.35
N ILE A 322 1.41 14.29 -6.75
CA ILE A 322 2.60 14.72 -6.00
C ILE A 322 2.96 13.70 -4.92
N ARG A 323 1.97 13.28 -4.12
CA ARG A 323 2.19 12.33 -3.04
C ARG A 323 2.54 10.94 -3.54
N SER A 324 1.90 10.46 -4.61
CA SER A 324 2.22 9.17 -5.24
C SER A 324 3.69 9.16 -5.70
N LEU A 325 4.07 10.11 -6.55
CA LEU A 325 5.40 10.17 -7.15
C LEU A 325 6.49 10.47 -6.12
N GLY A 326 6.24 11.40 -5.20
CA GLY A 326 7.18 11.75 -4.13
C GLY A 326 7.43 10.61 -3.14
N ARG A 327 6.41 9.80 -2.82
CA ARG A 327 6.60 8.59 -2.00
C ARG A 327 7.42 7.52 -2.72
N ALA A 328 7.40 7.53 -4.06
CA ALA A 328 8.25 6.66 -4.89
C ALA A 328 9.68 7.21 -5.06
N GLY A 329 10.03 8.32 -4.39
CA GLY A 329 11.36 8.94 -4.47
C GLY A 329 11.61 9.74 -5.74
N VAL A 330 10.57 9.99 -6.55
CA VAL A 330 10.67 10.85 -7.73
C VAL A 330 10.71 12.31 -7.29
N ARG A 331 11.65 13.08 -7.83
CA ARG A 331 11.68 14.54 -7.64
C ARG A 331 10.46 15.15 -8.33
N VAL A 332 9.61 15.87 -7.59
CA VAL A 332 8.36 16.43 -8.14
C VAL A 332 8.42 17.95 -8.21
N LEU A 333 8.41 18.50 -9.43
CA LEU A 333 8.18 19.92 -9.68
C LEU A 333 6.66 20.15 -9.71
N ALA A 334 6.15 20.82 -8.68
CA ALA A 334 4.74 21.13 -8.56
C ALA A 334 4.50 22.53 -9.13
N VAL A 335 3.66 22.64 -10.17
CA VAL A 335 3.44 23.86 -10.94
C VAL A 335 2.00 24.32 -10.79
N ASP A 336 1.80 25.59 -10.42
CA ASP A 336 0.50 26.27 -10.41
C ASP A 336 0.74 27.79 -10.55
N ASP A 337 -0.26 28.52 -11.03
CA ASP A 337 -0.25 29.99 -11.11
C ASP A 337 -0.71 30.66 -9.81
N ARG A 338 -1.31 29.90 -8.88
CA ARG A 338 -1.77 30.42 -7.60
C ARG A 338 -0.73 30.16 -6.51
N PRO A 339 -0.22 31.19 -5.82
CA PRO A 339 0.65 31.01 -4.64
C PRO A 339 0.00 30.21 -3.50
N SER A 340 -1.33 30.14 -3.50
CA SER A 340 -2.16 29.40 -2.56
C SER A 340 -2.43 27.96 -2.99
N ALA A 341 -1.84 27.45 -4.07
CA ALA A 341 -2.05 26.09 -4.53
C ALA A 341 -1.78 25.06 -3.42
N LEU A 342 -2.67 24.08 -3.30
CA LEU A 342 -2.60 23.08 -2.22
C LEU A 342 -1.36 22.19 -2.34
N GLY A 343 -0.96 21.83 -3.57
CA GLY A 343 0.23 21.03 -3.85
C GLY A 343 1.53 21.69 -3.38
N PHE A 344 1.63 23.03 -3.37
CA PHE A 344 2.79 23.77 -2.83
C PHE A 344 2.95 23.61 -1.30
N ARG A 345 1.96 22.99 -0.64
CA ARG A 345 2.02 22.70 0.79
C ARG A 345 2.47 21.27 1.06
N SER A 346 2.60 20.43 0.05
CA SER A 346 3.12 19.08 0.21
C SER A 346 4.62 19.11 0.47
N ARG A 347 5.10 18.25 1.36
CA ARG A 347 6.55 18.05 1.58
C ARG A 347 7.27 17.42 0.40
N TYR A 348 6.52 16.78 -0.50
CA TYR A 348 7.02 16.09 -1.67
C TYR A 348 7.15 17.00 -2.89
N ALA A 349 6.71 18.26 -2.78
CA ALA A 349 6.67 19.22 -3.86
C ALA A 349 7.84 20.19 -3.80
N GLU A 350 8.53 20.34 -4.93
CA GLU A 350 9.28 21.55 -5.25
C GLU A 350 8.34 22.54 -5.94
N ALA A 351 7.89 23.55 -5.19
CA ALA A 351 6.97 24.55 -5.74
C ALA A 351 7.63 25.36 -6.87
N ARG A 352 6.88 25.56 -7.95
CA ARG A 352 7.21 26.37 -9.11
C ARG A 352 5.99 27.22 -9.44
N LEU A 353 6.07 28.51 -9.09
CA LEU A 353 5.00 29.45 -9.38
C LEU A 353 5.09 29.85 -10.86
N ALA A 354 4.09 29.46 -11.64
CA ALA A 354 3.98 29.80 -13.04
C ALA A 354 3.32 31.18 -13.24
N PRO A 355 3.49 31.82 -14.42
CA PRO A 355 2.52 32.81 -14.89
C PRO A 355 1.14 32.16 -15.06
N ALA A 356 0.13 32.95 -15.46
CA ALA A 356 -1.18 32.41 -15.83
C ALA A 356 -1.02 31.18 -16.74
N ARG A 357 -1.69 30.06 -16.41
CA ARG A 357 -1.50 28.75 -17.07
C ARG A 357 -2.16 28.68 -18.45
N ALA A 358 -1.85 29.64 -19.30
CA ALA A 358 -2.32 29.77 -20.67
C ALA A 358 -1.36 30.67 -21.47
N GLY A 359 -1.30 30.43 -22.78
CA GLY A 359 -0.54 31.24 -23.72
C GLY A 359 0.98 31.13 -23.65
N SER A 360 1.66 31.95 -24.45
CA SER A 360 3.11 31.84 -24.72
C SER A 360 3.99 31.99 -23.47
N ALA A 361 3.61 32.85 -22.53
CA ALA A 361 4.37 33.03 -21.29
C ALA A 361 4.39 31.74 -20.44
N TYR A 362 3.30 30.98 -20.44
CA TYR A 362 3.24 29.68 -19.74
C TYR A 362 4.11 28.63 -20.43
N VAL A 363 4.06 28.56 -21.77
CA VAL A 363 4.91 27.66 -22.55
C VAL A 363 6.39 27.97 -22.32
N GLU A 364 6.78 29.25 -22.35
CA GLU A 364 8.15 29.66 -22.07
C GLU A 364 8.57 29.27 -20.65
N PHE A 365 7.70 29.48 -19.66
CA PHE A 365 7.95 29.02 -18.30
C PHE A 365 8.19 27.51 -18.24
N LEU A 366 7.36 26.70 -18.92
CA LEU A 366 7.52 25.23 -18.96
C LEU A 366 8.84 24.81 -19.60
N ARG A 367 9.34 25.54 -20.62
CA ARG A 367 10.66 25.31 -21.22
C ARG A 367 11.77 25.49 -20.19
N THR A 368 11.65 26.46 -19.29
CA THR A 368 12.68 26.72 -18.26
C THR A 368 12.77 25.62 -17.20
N LEU A 369 11.78 24.70 -17.12
CA LEU A 369 11.81 23.58 -16.18
C LEU A 369 12.80 22.48 -16.60
N GLY A 370 13.21 22.45 -17.87
CA GLY A 370 14.13 21.46 -18.42
C GLY A 370 13.48 20.09 -18.69
N GLU A 371 14.29 19.04 -18.66
CA GLU A 371 13.84 17.67 -18.88
C GLU A 371 12.98 17.15 -17.72
N GLY A 372 11.95 16.36 -18.03
CA GLY A 372 11.02 15.82 -17.04
C GLY A 372 9.86 15.08 -17.69
N VAL A 373 9.04 14.41 -16.88
CA VAL A 373 7.78 13.79 -17.34
C VAL A 373 6.61 14.63 -16.84
N VAL A 374 5.74 15.10 -17.74
CA VAL A 374 4.69 16.06 -17.38
C VAL A 374 3.32 15.40 -17.15
N PHE A 375 2.62 15.86 -16.11
CA PHE A 375 1.33 15.35 -15.67
C PHE A 375 0.30 16.49 -15.51
N PRO A 376 -0.53 16.75 -16.54
CA PRO A 376 -1.62 17.71 -16.44
C PRO A 376 -2.78 17.16 -15.61
N THR A 377 -3.42 18.07 -14.87
CA THR A 377 -4.56 17.76 -14.01
C THR A 377 -5.85 18.48 -14.41
N HIS A 378 -5.76 19.43 -15.34
CA HIS A 378 -6.89 20.14 -15.96
C HIS A 378 -6.75 20.11 -17.48
N ASP A 379 -7.87 20.27 -18.19
CA ASP A 379 -7.91 20.18 -19.65
C ASP A 379 -7.16 21.34 -20.31
N ASP A 380 -7.26 22.55 -19.73
CA ASP A 380 -6.53 23.74 -20.20
C ASP A 380 -5.00 23.52 -20.17
N ASP A 381 -4.47 22.88 -19.11
CA ASP A 381 -3.03 22.57 -19.03
C ASP A 381 -2.62 21.54 -20.10
N LEU A 382 -3.44 20.50 -20.27
CA LEU A 382 -3.19 19.44 -21.23
C LEU A 382 -3.15 19.99 -22.65
N GLU A 383 -4.10 20.87 -22.99
CA GLU A 383 -4.18 21.53 -24.29
C GLU A 383 -2.94 22.37 -24.59
N GLU A 384 -2.56 23.27 -23.69
CA GLU A 384 -1.39 24.14 -23.87
C GLU A 384 -0.10 23.31 -24.01
N ILE A 385 0.08 22.28 -23.17
CA ILE A 385 1.24 21.38 -23.24
C ILE A 385 1.23 20.57 -24.54
N ALA A 386 0.09 20.03 -24.94
CA ALA A 386 -0.01 19.20 -26.14
C ALA A 386 0.23 20.01 -27.43
N ARG A 387 -0.23 21.27 -27.48
CA ARG A 387 0.03 22.19 -28.59
C ARG A 387 1.50 22.62 -28.66
N ALA A 388 2.15 22.74 -27.50
CA ALA A 388 3.56 23.11 -27.40
C ALA A 388 4.51 21.91 -27.31
N ARG A 389 4.04 20.67 -27.46
CA ARG A 389 4.79 19.44 -27.17
C ARG A 389 6.18 19.42 -27.79
N ASP A 390 6.30 19.75 -29.08
CA ASP A 390 7.56 19.72 -29.82
C ASP A 390 8.54 20.85 -29.42
N GLN A 391 8.07 21.82 -28.63
CA GLN A 391 8.85 22.95 -28.13
C GLN A 391 9.40 22.70 -26.72
N LEU A 392 8.97 21.61 -26.05
CA LEU A 392 9.30 21.30 -24.66
C LEU A 392 10.28 20.12 -24.58
N SER A 393 11.22 20.17 -23.64
CA SER A 393 12.06 19.02 -23.27
C SER A 393 11.33 18.00 -22.38
N LEU A 394 10.01 18.12 -22.25
CA LEU A 394 9.19 17.31 -21.36
C LEU A 394 8.62 16.10 -22.11
N VAL A 395 8.80 14.91 -21.52
CA VAL A 395 8.15 13.70 -21.99
C VAL A 395 6.67 13.77 -21.63
N CYS A 396 5.82 13.69 -22.66
CA CYS A 396 4.37 13.71 -22.54
C CYS A 396 3.81 12.28 -22.64
N PRO A 397 3.39 11.64 -21.55
CA PRO A 397 2.78 10.30 -21.56
C PRO A 397 1.33 10.33 -22.04
N PHE A 398 1.06 11.06 -23.13
CA PHE A 398 -0.22 11.26 -23.81
C PHE A 398 0.04 11.76 -25.25
N PRO A 399 -0.92 11.61 -26.19
CA PRO A 399 -0.74 11.97 -27.59
C PRO A 399 -0.67 13.48 -27.83
N GLY A 400 -0.32 13.88 -29.05
CA GLY A 400 -0.31 15.26 -29.48
C GLY A 400 -1.72 15.87 -29.58
N TRP A 401 -1.77 17.17 -29.87
CA TRP A 401 -3.02 17.92 -29.99
C TRP A 401 -3.92 17.41 -31.13
N ASP A 402 -3.35 16.85 -32.19
CA ASP A 402 -4.06 16.23 -33.31
C ASP A 402 -5.04 15.12 -32.88
N VAL A 403 -4.65 14.31 -31.90
CA VAL A 403 -5.52 13.29 -31.29
C VAL A 403 -6.40 13.90 -30.20
N LEU A 404 -5.81 14.70 -29.31
CA LEU A 404 -6.52 15.23 -28.14
C LEU A 404 -7.66 16.19 -28.50
N ALA A 405 -7.53 17.00 -29.54
CA ALA A 405 -8.59 17.89 -30.03
C ALA A 405 -9.86 17.09 -30.38
N GLY A 406 -9.68 15.91 -31.00
CA GLY A 406 -10.78 15.01 -31.32
C GLY A 406 -11.44 14.38 -30.10
N ILE A 407 -10.67 14.14 -29.03
CA ILE A 407 -11.21 13.60 -27.79
C ILE A 407 -11.93 14.70 -27.00
N GLN A 408 -11.48 15.95 -27.02
CA GLN A 408 -12.16 17.02 -26.29
C GLN A 408 -13.54 17.38 -26.88
N ASP A 409 -13.76 17.10 -28.16
CA ASP A 409 -15.08 17.22 -28.77
C ASP A 409 -16.02 16.10 -28.31
N LYS A 410 -16.99 16.47 -27.47
CA LYS A 410 -18.01 15.55 -26.94
C LYS A 410 -18.84 14.90 -28.04
N ARG A 411 -19.15 15.59 -29.14
CA ARG A 411 -19.91 14.98 -30.25
C ARG A 411 -19.11 13.84 -30.86
N ARG A 412 -17.82 14.06 -31.08
CA ARG A 412 -16.91 13.03 -31.59
C ARG A 412 -16.76 11.86 -30.62
N GLN A 413 -16.69 12.10 -29.31
CA GLN A 413 -16.68 11.02 -28.31
C GLN A 413 -17.91 10.11 -28.46
N LEU A 414 -19.10 10.70 -28.62
CA LEU A 414 -20.36 9.96 -28.75
C LEU A 414 -20.46 9.22 -30.09
N ALA A 415 -20.06 9.86 -31.20
CA ALA A 415 -20.04 9.22 -32.51
C ALA A 415 -19.15 7.97 -32.51
N VAL A 416 -17.91 8.10 -32.00
CA VAL A 416 -16.97 6.97 -31.91
C VAL A 416 -17.45 5.91 -30.93
N ALA A 417 -18.11 6.30 -29.83
CA ALA A 417 -18.72 5.34 -28.90
C ALA A 417 -19.81 4.50 -29.59
N ALA A 418 -20.67 5.13 -30.40
CA ALA A 418 -21.68 4.41 -31.16
C ALA A 418 -21.08 3.44 -32.19
N GLU A 419 -19.99 3.84 -32.87
CA GLU A 419 -19.26 2.98 -33.83
C GLU A 419 -18.70 1.71 -33.18
N VAL A 420 -18.25 1.79 -31.92
CA VAL A 420 -17.74 0.62 -31.16
C VAL A 420 -18.84 -0.12 -30.38
N GLY A 421 -20.10 0.26 -30.55
CA GLY A 421 -21.25 -0.38 -29.89
C GLY A 421 -21.48 0.04 -28.42
N LEU A 422 -20.74 1.03 -27.92
CA LEU A 422 -20.97 1.61 -26.60
C LEU A 422 -22.22 2.50 -26.63
N ALA A 423 -23.14 2.31 -25.69
CA ALA A 423 -24.37 3.08 -25.65
C ALA A 423 -24.09 4.57 -25.38
N THR A 424 -24.89 5.44 -25.99
CA THR A 424 -24.79 6.90 -25.82
C THR A 424 -26.15 7.48 -25.46
N PRO A 425 -26.20 8.63 -24.76
CA PRO A 425 -27.43 9.41 -24.65
C PRO A 425 -27.88 9.90 -26.04
N GLY A 426 -29.20 9.97 -26.25
CA GLY A 426 -29.78 10.66 -27.40
C GLY A 426 -29.24 12.08 -27.51
N THR A 427 -28.86 12.52 -28.71
CA THR A 427 -28.25 13.84 -28.93
C THR A 427 -28.84 14.47 -30.20
N SER A 428 -29.10 15.78 -30.16
CA SER A 428 -29.66 16.56 -31.28
C SER A 428 -28.98 17.93 -31.33
N ASP A 429 -28.64 18.39 -32.53
CA ASP A 429 -28.11 19.74 -32.74
C ASP A 429 -29.21 20.80 -32.74
N GLU A 430 -30.48 20.39 -32.80
CA GLU A 430 -31.64 21.29 -32.73
C GLU A 430 -32.46 21.04 -31.44
N PRO A 431 -33.21 22.05 -30.94
CA PRO A 431 -34.17 21.87 -29.86
C PRO A 431 -35.17 20.75 -30.19
N THR A 432 -35.24 19.71 -29.36
CA THR A 432 -36.16 18.59 -29.55
C THR A 432 -36.66 18.04 -28.23
N ASP A 433 -37.92 17.60 -28.20
CA ASP A 433 -38.56 16.86 -27.11
C ASP A 433 -38.58 15.34 -27.34
N ALA A 434 -37.99 14.85 -28.45
CA ALA A 434 -37.99 13.43 -28.83
C ALA A 434 -37.39 12.49 -27.78
N PHE A 435 -36.53 13.01 -26.89
CA PHE A 435 -35.90 12.23 -25.81
C PHE A 435 -36.76 12.15 -24.53
N GLY A 436 -37.84 12.93 -24.47
CA GLY A 436 -38.59 13.17 -23.24
C GLY A 436 -37.84 14.07 -22.25
N PHE A 437 -38.58 14.77 -21.40
CA PHE A 437 -37.99 15.63 -20.36
C PHE A 437 -37.62 14.84 -19.10
N PRO A 438 -36.56 15.25 -18.37
CA PRO A 438 -35.70 16.39 -18.66
C PRO A 438 -34.69 16.13 -19.78
N VAL A 439 -34.20 17.20 -20.40
CA VAL A 439 -33.05 17.19 -21.33
C VAL A 439 -31.97 18.15 -20.85
N LEU A 440 -30.76 18.01 -21.38
CA LEU A 440 -29.63 18.90 -21.12
C LEU A 440 -29.31 19.73 -22.35
N VAL A 441 -29.16 21.04 -22.19
CA VAL A 441 -28.49 21.90 -23.18
C VAL A 441 -27.03 22.01 -22.78
N LYS A 442 -26.14 21.44 -23.59
CA LYS A 442 -24.69 21.43 -23.38
C LYS A 442 -24.00 22.32 -24.42
N PRO A 443 -22.95 23.08 -24.04
CA PRO A 443 -22.16 23.86 -24.97
C PRO A 443 -21.10 23.02 -25.68
N SER A 444 -20.74 23.42 -26.89
CA SER A 444 -19.50 22.98 -27.57
C SER A 444 -18.27 23.68 -26.98
N GLU A 445 -18.47 24.87 -26.38
CA GLU A 445 -17.43 25.67 -25.71
C GLU A 445 -17.61 25.68 -24.17
N PRO A 446 -17.24 24.60 -23.46
CA PRO A 446 -17.57 24.43 -22.05
C PRO A 446 -16.93 25.46 -21.12
N THR A 447 -15.74 25.96 -21.46
CA THR A 447 -15.01 26.94 -20.64
C THR A 447 -15.63 28.34 -20.73
N ALA A 448 -15.91 28.81 -21.95
CA ALA A 448 -16.57 30.11 -22.17
C ALA A 448 -17.99 30.11 -21.58
N PHE A 449 -18.75 29.04 -21.82
CA PHE A 449 -20.10 28.88 -21.29
C PHE A 449 -20.13 28.89 -19.75
N ARG A 450 -19.23 28.15 -19.09
CA ARG A 450 -19.15 28.15 -17.62
C ARG A 450 -18.78 29.53 -17.06
N ARG A 451 -17.89 30.28 -17.72
CA ARG A 451 -17.54 31.64 -17.28
C ARG A 451 -18.73 32.58 -17.38
N HIS A 452 -19.56 32.42 -18.41
CA HIS A 452 -20.73 33.26 -18.62
C HIS A 452 -21.89 32.90 -17.67
N PHE A 453 -22.28 31.62 -17.61
CA PHE A 453 -23.48 31.19 -16.89
C PHE A 453 -23.23 30.58 -15.51
N GLY A 454 -21.97 30.31 -15.13
CA GLY A 454 -21.62 29.65 -13.87
C GLY A 454 -21.98 28.16 -13.78
N VAL A 455 -22.61 27.59 -14.81
CA VAL A 455 -23.03 26.18 -14.89
C VAL A 455 -22.36 25.47 -16.07
N LYS A 456 -22.38 24.12 -16.07
CA LYS A 456 -21.77 23.31 -17.14
C LYS A 456 -22.75 22.93 -18.27
N ALA A 457 -24.05 23.03 -17.98
CA ALA A 457 -25.16 22.71 -18.86
C ALA A 457 -26.44 23.28 -18.24
N PHE A 458 -27.45 23.57 -19.05
CA PHE A 458 -28.80 23.81 -18.56
C PHE A 458 -29.57 22.50 -18.49
N ARG A 459 -30.36 22.31 -17.43
CA ARG A 459 -31.31 21.20 -17.33
C ARG A 459 -32.70 21.76 -17.61
N CYS A 460 -33.32 21.28 -18.67
CA CYS A 460 -34.62 21.73 -19.13
C CYS A 460 -35.66 20.65 -18.81
N THR A 461 -36.71 21.00 -18.09
CA THR A 461 -37.83 20.12 -17.73
C THR A 461 -39.07 20.35 -18.59
N THR A 462 -39.07 21.41 -19.40
CA THR A 462 -40.17 21.77 -20.31
C THR A 462 -39.63 22.25 -21.66
N ALA A 463 -40.46 22.19 -22.70
CA ALA A 463 -40.12 22.70 -24.04
C ALA A 463 -39.77 24.20 -24.03
N ARG A 464 -40.51 24.99 -23.25
CA ARG A 464 -40.24 26.43 -23.08
C ARG A 464 -38.88 26.71 -22.44
N GLU A 465 -38.50 25.92 -21.42
CA GLU A 465 -37.17 26.02 -20.83
C GLU A 465 -36.08 25.62 -21.83
N LEU A 466 -36.34 24.59 -22.64
CA LEU A 466 -35.43 24.13 -23.68
C LEU A 466 -35.18 25.22 -24.72
N GLU A 467 -36.22 25.75 -25.36
CA GLU A 467 -36.10 26.82 -26.38
C GLU A 467 -35.31 28.01 -25.84
N ARG A 468 -35.70 28.52 -24.67
CA ARG A 468 -35.02 29.66 -24.05
C ARG A 468 -33.55 29.36 -23.76
N HIS A 469 -33.25 28.25 -23.12
CA HIS A 469 -31.87 27.92 -22.74
C HIS A 469 -31.00 27.57 -23.94
N PHE A 470 -31.59 27.03 -25.01
CA PHE A 470 -30.89 26.80 -26.26
C PHE A 470 -30.53 28.13 -26.93
N ASP A 471 -31.46 29.09 -26.96
CA ASP A 471 -31.21 30.44 -27.47
C ASP A 471 -30.18 31.21 -26.63
N ASP A 472 -30.30 31.16 -25.29
CA ASP A 472 -29.32 31.76 -24.37
C ASP A 472 -27.91 31.20 -24.62
N ALA A 473 -27.81 29.92 -25.00
CA ALA A 473 -26.55 29.22 -25.22
C ALA A 473 -26.03 29.32 -26.66
N ARG A 474 -26.73 30.00 -27.58
CA ARG A 474 -26.48 29.98 -29.04
C ARG A 474 -25.03 30.31 -29.41
N ASP A 475 -24.46 31.32 -28.76
CA ASP A 475 -23.07 31.77 -28.99
C ASP A 475 -22.00 30.76 -28.52
N PHE A 476 -22.39 29.67 -27.86
CA PHE A 476 -21.50 28.63 -27.33
C PHE A 476 -21.65 27.28 -28.04
N GLY A 477 -22.33 27.27 -29.20
CA GLY A 477 -22.60 26.07 -30.00
C GLY A 477 -23.39 25.02 -29.22
N PRO A 478 -24.64 25.30 -28.82
CA PRO A 478 -25.41 24.41 -27.97
C PRO A 478 -25.85 23.16 -28.73
N PHE A 479 -26.05 22.07 -27.99
CA PHE A 479 -26.76 20.88 -28.46
C PHE A 479 -27.60 20.31 -27.33
N VAL A 480 -28.65 19.60 -27.70
CA VAL A 480 -29.56 18.92 -26.78
C VAL A 480 -29.09 17.50 -26.55
N GLN A 481 -29.10 17.06 -25.30
CA GLN A 481 -28.78 15.70 -24.92
C GLN A 481 -29.81 15.14 -23.94
N GLU A 482 -30.15 13.87 -24.15
CA GLU A 482 -30.97 13.07 -23.25
C GLU A 482 -30.41 13.11 -21.81
N TRP A 483 -31.29 13.33 -20.83
CA TRP A 483 -30.95 13.11 -19.44
C TRP A 483 -31.03 11.63 -19.09
N ILE A 484 -29.90 11.05 -18.68
CA ILE A 484 -29.88 9.67 -18.18
C ILE A 484 -30.33 9.66 -16.70
N PRO A 485 -31.44 8.98 -16.36
CA PRO A 485 -31.95 8.93 -15.00
C PRO A 485 -31.04 8.13 -14.06
N GLY A 486 -31.34 8.14 -12.77
CA GLY A 486 -30.53 7.51 -11.72
C GLY A 486 -29.70 8.49 -10.91
N GLY A 487 -29.38 8.09 -9.68
CA GLY A 487 -28.60 8.88 -8.72
C GLY A 487 -27.09 8.87 -9.00
N ASP A 488 -26.33 9.58 -8.17
CA ASP A 488 -24.86 9.66 -8.28
C ASP A 488 -24.18 8.26 -8.25
N ASP A 489 -24.81 7.26 -7.60
CA ASP A 489 -24.34 5.88 -7.49
C ASP A 489 -24.46 5.03 -8.75
N THR A 490 -25.08 5.59 -9.78
CA THR A 490 -25.12 5.05 -11.15
C THR A 490 -24.04 5.65 -12.05
N LEU A 491 -23.24 6.62 -11.58
CA LEU A 491 -22.11 7.17 -12.32
C LEU A 491 -20.84 6.39 -12.05
N TRP A 492 -20.37 5.72 -13.09
CA TRP A 492 -19.19 4.88 -13.11
C TRP A 492 -18.02 5.58 -13.77
N THR A 493 -16.83 5.17 -13.39
CA THR A 493 -15.57 5.64 -13.93
C THR A 493 -14.68 4.44 -14.20
N VAL A 494 -14.09 4.42 -15.38
CA VAL A 494 -12.94 3.60 -15.71
C VAL A 494 -11.72 4.51 -15.73
N GLY A 495 -10.77 4.25 -14.84
CA GLY A 495 -9.47 4.91 -14.85
C GLY A 495 -8.44 4.00 -15.50
N SER A 496 -7.69 4.51 -16.46
CA SER A 496 -6.68 3.69 -17.17
C SER A 496 -5.37 4.43 -17.41
N TYR A 497 -4.33 3.64 -17.66
CA TYR A 497 -3.14 4.08 -18.39
C TYR A 497 -2.87 3.09 -19.52
N VAL A 498 -2.90 3.59 -20.75
CA VAL A 498 -2.59 2.84 -21.97
C VAL A 498 -1.25 3.33 -22.51
N ALA A 499 -0.30 2.44 -22.74
CA ALA A 499 1.01 2.79 -23.28
C ALA A 499 0.92 3.17 -24.78
N PRO A 500 1.93 3.88 -25.34
CA PRO A 500 1.92 4.28 -26.75
C PRO A 500 1.79 3.12 -27.75
N ASP A 501 2.20 1.91 -27.38
CA ASP A 501 2.05 0.69 -28.17
C ASP A 501 0.68 0.01 -28.01
N GLY A 502 -0.22 0.60 -27.22
CA GLY A 502 -1.56 0.10 -26.93
C GLY A 502 -1.64 -0.89 -25.78
N GLU A 503 -0.53 -1.18 -25.07
CA GLU A 503 -0.54 -2.06 -23.89
C GLU A 503 -1.27 -1.40 -22.71
N GLU A 504 -2.14 -2.17 -22.04
CA GLU A 504 -2.96 -1.71 -20.92
C GLU A 504 -2.21 -1.90 -19.60
N LEU A 505 -1.39 -0.93 -19.22
CA LEU A 505 -0.53 -1.05 -18.04
C LEU A 505 -1.24 -0.73 -16.70
N GLY A 506 -2.39 -0.07 -16.74
CA GLY A 506 -3.16 0.25 -15.53
C GLY A 506 -4.66 0.28 -15.77
N LEU A 507 -5.44 -0.45 -14.96
CA LEU A 507 -6.92 -0.46 -15.04
C LEU A 507 -7.61 -0.43 -13.68
N PHE A 508 -8.57 0.49 -13.56
CA PHE A 508 -9.37 0.72 -12.37
C PHE A 508 -10.82 0.97 -12.76
N THR A 509 -11.77 0.48 -11.95
CA THR A 509 -13.17 0.92 -12.04
C THR A 509 -13.72 1.33 -10.68
N GLY A 510 -14.60 2.31 -10.68
CA GLY A 510 -15.30 2.73 -9.49
C GLY A 510 -16.55 3.52 -9.82
N ARG A 511 -17.28 3.93 -8.80
CA ARG A 511 -18.47 4.75 -8.94
C ARG A 511 -18.46 5.92 -7.98
N LYS A 512 -19.14 7.00 -8.35
CA LYS A 512 -19.43 8.09 -7.43
C LYS A 512 -20.51 7.61 -6.46
N LEU A 513 -20.43 8.00 -5.19
CA LEU A 513 -21.53 7.81 -4.23
C LEU A 513 -22.20 9.15 -3.90
N ARG A 514 -21.48 10.25 -4.14
CA ARG A 514 -21.97 11.60 -3.91
C ARG A 514 -21.19 12.62 -4.73
N GLN A 515 -21.89 13.56 -5.34
CA GLN A 515 -21.32 14.71 -6.04
C GLN A 515 -21.66 16.05 -5.35
N THR A 516 -20.90 17.10 -5.69
CA THR A 516 -21.23 18.49 -5.33
C THR A 516 -20.90 19.44 -6.49
N PRO A 517 -21.89 20.23 -7.00
CA PRO A 517 -23.33 20.15 -6.74
C PRO A 517 -23.93 18.76 -7.01
N ARG A 518 -25.13 18.46 -6.48
CA ARG A 518 -25.79 17.16 -6.77
C ARG A 518 -26.07 17.01 -8.26
N GLU A 519 -26.06 15.77 -8.76
CA GLU A 519 -26.36 15.37 -10.14
C GLU A 519 -25.40 15.85 -11.25
N ILE A 520 -24.84 17.07 -11.17
CA ILE A 520 -23.95 17.66 -12.21
C ILE A 520 -22.57 18.11 -11.68
N GLY A 521 -22.21 17.69 -10.47
CA GLY A 521 -21.00 18.12 -9.79
C GLY A 521 -19.80 17.19 -9.90
N THR A 522 -18.79 17.45 -9.08
CA THR A 522 -17.61 16.57 -8.99
C THR A 522 -17.74 15.61 -7.81
N ALA A 523 -16.97 14.52 -7.84
CA ALA A 523 -17.03 13.49 -6.82
C ALA A 523 -16.63 14.06 -5.45
N ARG A 524 -17.47 13.83 -4.43
CA ARG A 524 -17.15 14.07 -3.02
C ARG A 524 -16.87 12.79 -2.27
N VAL A 525 -17.59 11.74 -2.64
CA VAL A 525 -17.38 10.37 -2.16
C VAL A 525 -17.40 9.46 -3.38
N ALA A 526 -16.41 8.60 -3.50
CA ALA A 526 -16.32 7.58 -4.54
C ALA A 526 -15.96 6.23 -3.92
N GLU A 527 -16.30 5.16 -4.62
CA GLU A 527 -16.10 3.78 -4.17
C GLU A 527 -15.45 2.97 -5.29
N ALA A 528 -14.39 2.25 -4.94
CA ALA A 528 -13.76 1.28 -5.83
C ALA A 528 -14.65 0.05 -5.95
N ARG A 529 -15.03 -0.29 -7.19
CA ARG A 529 -15.83 -1.48 -7.49
C ARG A 529 -15.50 -2.00 -8.87
N TRP A 530 -14.99 -3.23 -8.95
CA TRP A 530 -14.53 -3.85 -10.19
C TRP A 530 -15.70 -4.26 -11.06
N VAL A 531 -15.71 -3.77 -12.30
CA VAL A 531 -16.69 -4.13 -13.34
C VAL A 531 -15.91 -4.33 -14.65
N PRO A 532 -15.56 -5.58 -14.99
CA PRO A 532 -14.70 -5.86 -16.14
C PRO A 532 -15.32 -5.44 -17.47
N GLU A 533 -16.65 -5.48 -17.60
CA GLU A 533 -17.38 -5.09 -18.81
C GLU A 533 -17.19 -3.60 -19.11
N LEU A 534 -17.33 -2.75 -18.08
CA LEU A 534 -17.06 -1.32 -18.21
C LEU A 534 -15.62 -1.04 -18.64
N ALA A 535 -14.65 -1.77 -18.06
CA ALA A 535 -13.25 -1.62 -18.42
C ALA A 535 -13.00 -1.99 -19.89
N ALA A 536 -13.60 -3.08 -20.37
CA ALA A 536 -13.51 -3.52 -21.76
C ALA A 536 -14.12 -2.49 -22.73
N ASP A 537 -15.32 -1.99 -22.44
CA ASP A 537 -16.01 -0.98 -23.26
C ASP A 537 -15.21 0.33 -23.34
N ALA A 538 -14.70 0.79 -22.20
CA ALA A 538 -13.86 1.98 -22.14
C ALA A 538 -12.58 1.82 -22.96
N LEU A 539 -11.93 0.65 -22.90
CA LEU A 539 -10.72 0.37 -23.67
C LEU A 539 -10.99 0.28 -25.18
N ALA A 540 -12.13 -0.29 -25.59
CA ALA A 540 -12.55 -0.30 -26.99
C ALA A 540 -12.73 1.13 -27.52
N LEU A 541 -13.39 1.99 -26.74
CA LEU A 541 -13.54 3.41 -27.06
C LEU A 541 -12.19 4.13 -27.17
N LEU A 542 -11.30 3.98 -26.18
CA LEU A 542 -9.98 4.63 -26.18
C LEU A 542 -9.12 4.18 -27.37
N ARG A 543 -9.18 2.90 -27.74
CA ARG A 543 -8.48 2.36 -28.92
C ARG A 543 -9.03 2.97 -30.21
N ALA A 544 -10.35 3.08 -30.36
CA ALA A 544 -10.97 3.72 -31.52
C ALA A 544 -10.64 5.22 -31.61
N LEU A 545 -10.52 5.89 -30.46
CA LEU A 545 -10.04 7.28 -30.36
C LEU A 545 -8.53 7.43 -30.59
N ARG A 546 -7.79 6.31 -30.76
CA ARG A 546 -6.31 6.27 -30.88
C ARG A 546 -5.60 6.93 -29.69
N PHE A 547 -6.20 6.84 -28.51
CA PHE A 547 -5.67 7.43 -27.29
C PHE A 547 -4.66 6.51 -26.62
N TYR A 548 -3.55 7.10 -26.16
CA TYR A 548 -2.66 6.52 -25.16
C TYR A 548 -2.47 7.53 -24.02
N GLY A 549 -2.10 7.05 -22.84
CA GLY A 549 -1.90 7.89 -21.66
C GLY A 549 -2.92 7.62 -20.56
N ILE A 550 -2.94 8.52 -19.57
CA ILE A 550 -3.85 8.42 -18.43
C ILE A 550 -5.23 8.92 -18.85
N SER A 551 -6.29 8.17 -18.57
CA SER A 551 -7.66 8.61 -18.84
C SER A 551 -8.64 8.28 -17.73
N GLN A 552 -9.75 9.02 -17.74
CA GLN A 552 -10.98 8.70 -17.04
C GLN A 552 -12.11 8.64 -18.07
N VAL A 553 -12.70 7.46 -18.29
CA VAL A 553 -13.95 7.29 -19.04
C VAL A 553 -15.10 7.26 -18.04
N GLU A 554 -16.02 8.20 -18.14
CA GLU A 554 -17.19 8.31 -17.26
C GLU A 554 -18.45 7.80 -17.98
N LEU A 555 -19.16 6.88 -17.33
CA LEU A 555 -20.38 6.26 -17.83
C LEU A 555 -21.49 6.38 -16.81
N LYS A 556 -22.75 6.38 -17.26
CA LYS A 556 -23.91 6.30 -16.36
C LYS A 556 -24.75 5.08 -16.69
N GLY A 557 -25.08 4.29 -15.67
CA GLY A 557 -26.01 3.17 -15.81
C GLY A 557 -27.44 3.69 -15.90
N ASP A 558 -28.12 3.38 -16.99
CA ASP A 558 -29.51 3.76 -17.24
C ASP A 558 -30.45 2.68 -16.67
N PRO A 559 -31.24 2.98 -15.62
CA PRO A 559 -32.13 1.99 -15.01
C PRO A 559 -33.29 1.57 -15.92
N ARG A 560 -33.56 2.29 -17.02
CA ARG A 560 -34.69 1.98 -17.93
C ARG A 560 -34.39 0.78 -18.83
N ASP A 561 -33.13 0.64 -19.26
CA ASP A 561 -32.69 -0.40 -20.19
C ASP A 561 -31.52 -1.26 -19.67
N GLY A 562 -30.96 -0.91 -18.51
CA GLY A 562 -29.85 -1.60 -17.86
C GLY A 562 -28.48 -1.36 -18.51
N ARG A 563 -28.38 -0.46 -19.49
CA ARG A 563 -27.14 -0.21 -20.24
C ARG A 563 -26.32 0.92 -19.61
N TYR A 564 -24.99 0.84 -19.77
CA TYR A 564 -24.09 1.93 -19.42
C TYR A 564 -23.91 2.85 -20.62
N LYS A 565 -24.24 4.13 -20.45
CA LYS A 565 -24.14 5.15 -21.48
C LYS A 565 -22.94 6.06 -21.24
N LEU A 566 -22.19 6.38 -22.28
CA LEU A 566 -21.05 7.29 -22.20
C LEU A 566 -21.49 8.70 -21.77
N ILE A 567 -20.79 9.28 -20.79
CA ILE A 567 -20.98 10.66 -20.36
C ILE A 567 -19.87 11.55 -20.88
N GLU A 568 -18.62 11.17 -20.64
CA GLU A 568 -17.43 11.89 -21.13
C GLU A 568 -16.15 11.06 -21.02
N VAL A 569 -15.17 11.36 -21.87
CA VAL A 569 -13.76 10.92 -21.73
C VAL A 569 -12.91 12.12 -21.29
N ASN A 570 -12.12 11.95 -20.22
CA ASN A 570 -11.14 12.93 -19.74
C ASN A 570 -9.72 12.35 -19.94
N PRO A 571 -8.92 12.88 -20.88
CA PRO A 571 -7.60 12.34 -21.23
C PRO A 571 -6.47 12.81 -20.28
N ARG A 572 -6.71 12.77 -18.96
CA ARG A 572 -5.75 13.23 -17.93
C ARG A 572 -6.03 12.63 -16.56
N LEU A 573 -5.19 12.97 -15.58
CA LEU A 573 -5.45 12.68 -14.17
C LEU A 573 -6.76 13.33 -13.70
N TRP A 574 -7.64 12.52 -13.11
CA TRP A 574 -8.93 12.97 -12.61
C TRP A 574 -8.94 13.11 -11.08
N GLU A 575 -9.96 13.81 -10.56
CA GLU A 575 -9.99 14.28 -9.16
C GLU A 575 -9.71 13.20 -8.10
N TRP A 576 -10.18 11.98 -8.32
CA TRP A 576 -10.10 10.89 -7.35
C TRP A 576 -9.23 9.72 -7.81
N HIS A 577 -8.27 9.98 -8.71
CA HIS A 577 -7.30 8.98 -9.19
C HIS A 577 -6.48 8.35 -8.05
N GLY A 578 -6.30 9.07 -6.93
CA GLY A 578 -5.66 8.53 -5.73
C GLY A 578 -6.37 7.31 -5.13
N LEU A 579 -7.66 7.09 -5.44
CA LEU A 579 -8.35 5.85 -5.08
C LEU A 579 -7.81 4.65 -5.86
N ALA A 580 -7.50 4.83 -7.16
CA ALA A 580 -6.91 3.78 -7.98
C ALA A 580 -5.55 3.36 -7.42
N ALA A 581 -4.70 4.33 -7.06
CA ALA A 581 -3.42 4.08 -6.41
C ALA A 581 -3.60 3.30 -5.10
N ALA A 582 -4.58 3.68 -4.27
CA ALA A 582 -4.88 2.97 -3.05
C ALA A 582 -5.38 1.53 -3.29
N CYS A 583 -5.93 1.21 -4.46
CA CYS A 583 -6.33 -0.14 -4.89
C CYS A 583 -5.27 -0.85 -5.75
N GLY A 584 -4.00 -0.40 -5.68
CA GLY A 584 -2.87 -1.07 -6.32
C GLY A 584 -2.58 -0.61 -7.75
N VAL A 585 -3.30 0.38 -8.28
CA VAL A 585 -3.16 0.88 -9.66
C VAL A 585 -2.76 2.35 -9.62
N ASP A 586 -1.48 2.59 -9.39
CA ASP A 586 -0.91 3.94 -9.29
C ASP A 586 -0.60 4.50 -10.68
N LEU A 587 -1.62 5.05 -11.34
CA LEU A 587 -1.54 5.49 -12.74
C LEU A 587 -0.46 6.55 -12.99
N ALA A 588 -0.26 7.49 -12.08
CA ALA A 588 0.79 8.50 -12.21
C ALA A 588 2.19 7.86 -12.19
N ARG A 589 2.41 6.90 -11.26
CA ARG A 589 3.68 6.18 -11.17
C ARG A 589 3.90 5.24 -12.34
N ILE A 590 2.87 4.55 -12.81
CA ILE A 590 2.93 3.66 -13.97
C ILE A 590 3.34 4.47 -15.21
N ALA A 591 2.64 5.57 -15.47
CA ALA A 591 2.93 6.45 -16.60
C ALA A 591 4.32 7.08 -16.53
N TYR A 592 4.78 7.48 -15.33
CA TYR A 592 6.13 8.00 -15.13
C TYR A 592 7.19 6.96 -15.48
N LEU A 593 7.05 5.73 -14.98
CA LEU A 593 8.00 4.65 -15.20
C LEU A 593 8.07 4.24 -16.67
N ASP A 594 6.92 4.11 -17.34
CA ASP A 594 6.89 3.84 -18.78
C ASP A 594 7.55 4.96 -19.59
N ALA A 595 7.26 6.23 -19.26
CA ALA A 595 7.83 7.40 -19.94
C ALA A 595 9.37 7.49 -19.84
N ILE A 596 9.99 6.90 -18.82
CA ILE A 596 11.46 6.88 -18.66
C ILE A 596 12.09 5.55 -19.09
N GLY A 597 11.32 4.63 -19.69
CA GLY A 597 11.80 3.33 -20.14
C GLY A 597 11.93 2.27 -19.04
N GLU A 598 11.43 2.53 -17.83
CA GLU A 598 11.39 1.59 -16.70
C GLU A 598 10.01 0.91 -16.56
N ARG A 599 9.42 0.50 -17.70
CA ARG A 599 8.03 0.00 -17.77
C ARG A 599 7.71 -1.04 -16.68
N PRO A 600 6.67 -0.81 -15.85
CA PRO A 600 6.23 -1.78 -14.86
C PRO A 600 5.30 -2.85 -15.49
N PRO A 601 5.10 -3.99 -14.82
CA PRO A 601 4.08 -4.96 -15.27
C PRO A 601 2.67 -4.38 -15.20
N PRO A 602 1.73 -4.83 -16.06
CA PRO A 602 0.34 -4.42 -16.01
C PRO A 602 -0.30 -4.59 -14.62
N ALA A 603 -1.01 -3.55 -14.18
CA ALA A 603 -1.71 -3.55 -12.91
C ALA A 603 -3.23 -3.41 -13.13
N ARG A 604 -3.99 -4.35 -12.57
CA ARG A 604 -5.45 -4.25 -12.49
C ARG A 604 -5.83 -4.12 -11.02
N MET A 605 -6.85 -3.30 -10.73
CA MET A 605 -7.19 -3.05 -9.34
C MET A 605 -7.60 -4.33 -8.63
N ASN A 606 -7.21 -4.44 -7.36
CA ASN A 606 -7.60 -5.54 -6.50
C ASN A 606 -8.55 -5.07 -5.39
N GLY A 607 -9.66 -5.78 -5.23
CA GLY A 607 -10.62 -5.55 -4.14
C GLY A 607 -11.74 -4.55 -4.47
N ASN A 608 -12.73 -4.52 -3.57
CA ASN A 608 -13.95 -3.72 -3.66
C ASN A 608 -14.20 -2.98 -2.34
N GLY A 609 -15.00 -1.91 -2.39
CA GLY A 609 -15.55 -1.25 -1.21
C GLY A 609 -14.63 -0.25 -0.52
N LYS A 610 -13.40 -0.03 -1.01
CA LYS A 610 -12.57 1.09 -0.55
C LYS A 610 -13.16 2.39 -1.04
N ARG A 611 -13.31 3.36 -0.14
CA ARG A 611 -13.87 4.66 -0.48
C ARG A 611 -12.78 5.72 -0.57
N TRP A 612 -13.05 6.75 -1.35
CA TRP A 612 -12.30 7.99 -1.37
C TRP A 612 -13.26 9.11 -1.02
N ALA A 613 -12.82 10.06 -0.20
CA ALA A 613 -13.66 11.19 0.15
C ALA A 613 -12.86 12.47 0.34
N ILE A 614 -13.50 13.58 0.00
CA ILE A 614 -13.14 14.90 0.50
C ILE A 614 -14.00 15.15 1.73
N THR A 615 -13.49 14.82 2.91
CA THR A 615 -14.28 14.86 4.16
C THR A 615 -14.85 16.25 4.47
N LEU A 616 -14.05 17.30 4.25
CA LEU A 616 -14.41 18.69 4.51
C LEU A 616 -14.33 19.53 3.23
N ALA A 617 -15.34 20.35 2.93
CA ALA A 617 -15.27 21.42 1.94
C ALA A 617 -16.13 22.62 2.35
N ARG A 618 -15.80 23.78 1.81
CA ARG A 618 -16.47 25.05 2.12
C ARG A 618 -17.93 25.00 1.67
N GLY A 619 -18.83 25.53 2.50
CA GLY A 619 -20.25 25.68 2.18
C GLY A 619 -21.07 24.39 2.12
N VAL A 620 -20.51 23.23 2.48
CA VAL A 620 -21.21 21.94 2.46
C VAL A 620 -20.99 21.13 3.73
N ARG A 621 -21.98 20.30 4.09
CA ARG A 621 -21.91 19.43 5.27
C ARG A 621 -20.72 18.44 5.15
N PRO A 622 -19.97 18.19 6.25
CA PRO A 622 -18.94 17.16 6.29
C PRO A 622 -19.46 15.78 5.89
N VAL A 623 -18.59 14.95 5.29
CA VAL A 623 -18.91 13.58 4.84
C VAL A 623 -17.95 12.54 5.43
N PRO A 624 -17.92 12.37 6.77
CA PRO A 624 -17.02 11.41 7.41
C PRO A 624 -17.26 10.00 6.86
N GLN A 625 -16.19 9.28 6.56
CA GLN A 625 -16.25 7.91 6.06
C GLN A 625 -15.75 6.94 7.13
N ARG A 626 -16.30 5.72 7.13
CA ARG A 626 -15.78 4.61 7.93
C ARG A 626 -14.65 3.93 7.16
N PRO A 627 -13.52 3.57 7.80
CA PRO A 627 -12.49 2.76 7.18
C PRO A 627 -13.03 1.44 6.60
N PRO A 628 -12.47 0.92 5.49
CA PRO A 628 -11.32 1.45 4.75
C PRO A 628 -11.72 2.60 3.79
N TYR A 629 -11.13 3.78 3.99
CA TYR A 629 -11.24 4.89 3.05
C TYR A 629 -9.93 5.67 2.94
N VAL A 630 -9.81 6.43 1.85
CA VAL A 630 -8.71 7.35 1.56
C VAL A 630 -9.24 8.77 1.78
N ASP A 631 -8.74 9.46 2.81
CA ASP A 631 -8.92 10.90 2.90
C ASP A 631 -7.91 11.56 1.98
N VAL A 632 -8.39 12.30 0.98
CA VAL A 632 -7.50 12.91 -0.01
C VAL A 632 -6.73 14.10 0.54
N MET A 633 -7.25 14.76 1.58
CA MET A 633 -6.62 15.93 2.18
C MET A 633 -5.61 15.49 3.22
N TRP A 634 -6.00 14.59 4.14
CA TRP A 634 -5.15 14.11 5.23
C TRP A 634 -4.22 12.97 4.82
N ALA A 635 -2.92 13.19 5.00
CA ALA A 635 -1.91 12.14 4.93
C ALA A 635 -0.94 12.29 6.11
N ARG A 636 -0.68 11.21 6.86
CA ARG A 636 0.18 11.25 8.06
C ARG A 636 1.60 11.68 7.73
N ASP A 637 2.11 11.24 6.59
CA ASP A 637 3.44 11.54 6.09
C ASP A 637 3.54 12.92 5.44
N ASP A 638 2.41 13.55 5.11
CA ASP A 638 2.30 14.87 4.47
C ASP A 638 1.06 15.67 4.97
N PRO A 639 1.06 16.11 6.24
CA PRO A 639 -0.15 16.66 6.90
C PRO A 639 -0.44 18.12 6.55
N LYS A 640 0.56 18.89 6.10
CA LYS A 640 0.44 20.35 5.89
C LYS A 640 -0.65 20.75 4.89
N PRO A 641 -0.86 20.07 3.74
CA PRO A 641 -2.01 20.33 2.87
C PRO A 641 -3.35 20.25 3.59
N ALA A 642 -3.57 19.24 4.42
CA ALA A 642 -4.82 19.07 5.16
C ALA A 642 -5.07 20.23 6.13
N LEU A 643 -4.06 20.62 6.90
CA LEU A 643 -4.15 21.73 7.86
C LEU A 643 -4.49 23.05 7.16
N VAL A 644 -3.84 23.33 6.02
CA VAL A 644 -4.12 24.52 5.21
C VAL A 644 -5.53 24.48 4.64
N HIS A 645 -5.98 23.32 4.14
CA HIS A 645 -7.34 23.14 3.64
C HIS A 645 -8.39 23.35 4.74
N TRP A 646 -8.20 22.75 5.91
CA TRP A 646 -9.11 22.92 7.05
C TRP A 646 -9.19 24.38 7.49
N ALA A 647 -8.07 25.10 7.56
CA ALA A 647 -8.07 26.53 7.86
C ALA A 647 -8.87 27.36 6.83
N ARG A 648 -8.87 26.96 5.54
CA ARG A 648 -9.67 27.62 4.48
C ARG A 648 -11.15 27.31 4.55
N VAL A 649 -11.51 26.13 5.06
CA VAL A 649 -12.91 25.69 5.18
C VAL A 649 -13.57 26.28 6.43
N VAL A 650 -12.80 26.48 7.51
CA VAL A 650 -13.31 26.98 8.80
C VAL A 650 -13.39 28.52 8.85
N ARG A 651 -12.61 29.24 8.03
CA ARG A 651 -12.71 30.70 7.93
C ARG A 651 -13.97 31.09 7.14
N PRO A 652 -14.80 32.02 7.66
CA PRO A 652 -16.03 32.50 7.00
C PRO A 652 -15.85 32.91 5.54
#